data_AF-A0A2T9Z5G0-F1
#
_entry.id   AF-A0A2T9Z5G0-F1
#
_cell.length_a   1.000
_cell.length_b   1.000
_cell.length_c   1.000
_cell.angle_alpha   90.00
_cell.angle_beta   90.00
_cell.angle_gamma   90.00
#
_symmetry.space_group_name_H-M   'P 1'
#
loop_
_entity.id
_entity.type
_entity.pdbx_description
1 polymer ?
#
loop_
_entity_poly.entity_id
_entity_poly.type
_entity_poly.pdbx_seq_one_letter_code
_entity_poly.pdbx_strand_id
1 'polypeptide(L)'
;MAENPTIETFQDSGLFPPSKESVTLGEVDSEFIHIIDENDPEIHKYVRGGGIVFPHIMVPNNINLEIKELLEDISRSSNEITQNTIIGHLLLMFFEFMFPKTLIDGLKALKLGDLRFLKATKAKLYGTIYIKTRENKYFEKIITALFTIISVFEKILLFSFTIFSSGKKPKSVKKNVNGPIKLISYHPTRSIFAIVPNQCILSKDGKPIGNFIMLYDLSTNEFVSNIFYNLKIGFINGICWKPNGGYTLAANGSHGTCLFRFFPKHNQLQTKNNIISCDLTSFSVKDVYIDSQDGINSDGCIQFNNDGTLLVFGHNYSNTLGNSSSFMTVDVATKQTLAIKRASASLSIFPNKEQLSGISELLFSPDGKYLVTSHYRNNELRLWSTADWSYNVFNLFPGLIMSFNWTPDSKVCFFLVKGCRDIVALVLKKPFPHLDAEIISVCSFESHLSPVIKSGSRLSEREGKSNDFGMMNNYQDDINDFDGAEHIKVGGPISKMVLDPTGNRLVIAFDSETDLINDISLLAVYKVQHESLFKAGRTIDSDTRVLIPLGYIRGPGWDSHSNMNKVKLDLPAPTNILFAPSYEYGSLLLVTWECGKDSPRVGIAIGDQILDMSILARHNIFSGIEGFDALSVFSQDCLNDYMALDKRIWSPVRKIVTEFLVNDDSNARKMLPENGKEALVSMKNAKMHLPAKIGDYTDFYASKEHATNVGIMFRGKDNALNPNWHHLPVGYHGRASSVLVSGTNIKRPCGQSIPKPGEAPVYGPCKKLDFELEMAFFVGKGNNLGEPIDIKNAKDHIFGVVIMNDWSARDIQAWEYVPLGPFLGKSFGTTISPWVVTLEALEPFLTDIPTQTPTPLQYLQSDEKSGYDVNLNVSIKPGNSSEYKTVTESNLKYLYWSFKQQLAHHTVNGCNMRPGDLVGTGTISGSTEESFGSMLELSWSATKQVDVGSGETRTFLNDGDTVKMTGYCQGDGYRVGFGECIGQIVSSSPHY
;
A
#
# COMPACT_ATOMS: atom_id res chain seq x y z
N MET A 1 -55.65 1.72 17.39
CA MET A 1 -55.97 0.53 16.58
C MET A 1 -55.96 1.00 15.14
N ALA A 2 -55.06 0.43 14.31
CA ALA A 2 -55.01 0.41 12.83
C ALA A 2 -55.17 1.77 12.09
N GLU A 3 -54.39 2.17 11.09
CA GLU A 3 -53.42 1.53 10.20
C GLU A 3 -52.69 2.68 9.45
N ASN A 4 -51.42 2.48 9.13
CA ASN A 4 -50.57 3.18 8.12
C ASN A 4 -50.58 4.73 7.99
N PRO A 5 -49.42 5.37 8.24
CA PRO A 5 -48.97 6.53 7.48
C PRO A 5 -47.80 6.11 6.55
N THR A 6 -47.98 6.14 5.23
CA THR A 6 -47.63 7.26 4.32
C THR A 6 -46.21 7.79 4.49
N ILE A 7 -45.47 7.62 3.39
CA ILE A 7 -44.18 8.20 3.04
C ILE A 7 -44.22 9.72 3.26
N GLU A 8 -43.45 10.20 4.22
CA GLU A 8 -42.98 11.59 4.26
C GLU A 8 -41.45 11.60 4.34
N THR A 9 -40.91 12.29 3.34
CA THR A 9 -39.55 12.77 3.16
C THR A 9 -38.92 13.36 4.41
N PHE A 10 -37.70 12.94 4.75
CA PHE A 10 -36.76 13.77 5.50
C PHE A 10 -35.54 14.07 4.64
N GLN A 11 -35.39 15.36 4.36
CA GLN A 11 -34.29 16.03 3.68
C GLN A 11 -33.00 15.97 4.50
N ASP A 12 -31.89 16.12 3.78
CA ASP A 12 -30.57 16.51 4.24
C ASP A 12 -30.57 17.40 5.50
N SER A 13 -29.80 16.96 6.49
CA SER A 13 -29.09 17.86 7.38
C SER A 13 -27.67 17.34 7.54
N GLY A 14 -26.76 17.91 6.76
CA GLY A 14 -25.35 17.59 6.81
C GLY A 14 -24.71 17.90 8.16
N LEU A 15 -23.73 17.08 8.52
CA LEU A 15 -22.63 17.44 9.40
C LEU A 15 -21.34 16.91 8.75
N PHE A 16 -20.62 17.83 8.10
CA PHE A 16 -19.25 17.66 7.60
C PHE A 16 -18.25 17.36 8.75
N PRO A 17 -17.04 16.86 8.44
CA PRO A 17 -16.25 15.95 9.28
C PRO A 17 -15.38 16.66 10.32
N PRO A 18 -14.85 15.96 11.34
CA PRO A 18 -13.62 16.37 11.99
C PRO A 18 -12.40 15.79 11.26
N SER A 19 -11.56 16.72 10.82
CA SER A 19 -10.20 16.55 10.32
C SER A 19 -9.30 15.61 11.13
N LYS A 20 -8.58 14.71 10.43
CA LYS A 20 -7.10 14.67 10.31
C LYS A 20 -6.68 13.28 9.77
N GLU A 21 -5.98 13.31 8.63
CA GLU A 21 -5.06 12.27 8.13
C GLU A 21 -5.52 10.81 8.29
N SER A 22 -6.52 10.38 7.51
CA SER A 22 -6.93 8.97 7.49
C SER A 22 -7.20 8.49 6.06
N VAL A 23 -6.79 7.25 5.82
CA VAL A 23 -6.91 6.47 4.59
C VAL A 23 -8.37 6.50 4.10
N THR A 24 -8.59 7.08 2.92
CA THR A 24 -9.91 7.16 2.30
C THR A 24 -10.39 5.77 1.89
N LEU A 25 -11.42 5.29 2.59
CA LEU A 25 -12.33 4.25 2.12
C LEU A 25 -13.03 4.79 0.86
N GLY A 26 -12.80 4.16 -0.30
CA GLY A 26 -13.48 4.55 -1.52
C GLY A 26 -14.95 4.18 -1.46
N GLU A 27 -15.83 5.15 -1.73
CA GLU A 27 -17.17 4.85 -2.23
C GLU A 27 -17.04 3.97 -3.48
N VAL A 28 -17.74 2.84 -3.50
CA VAL A 28 -17.92 2.07 -4.73
C VAL A 28 -18.93 2.85 -5.55
N ASP A 29 -18.45 3.52 -6.59
CA ASP A 29 -19.33 4.18 -7.54
C ASP A 29 -20.28 3.14 -8.14
N SER A 30 -21.54 3.51 -8.33
CA SER A 30 -22.58 2.62 -8.88
C SER A 30 -22.23 2.06 -10.27
N GLU A 31 -21.20 2.62 -10.92
CA GLU A 31 -20.61 2.17 -12.19
C GLU A 31 -19.73 0.90 -12.09
N PHE A 32 -19.41 0.41 -10.89
CA PHE A 32 -18.52 -0.75 -10.68
C PHE A 32 -19.24 -2.10 -10.54
N ILE A 33 -20.58 -2.11 -10.51
CA ILE A 33 -21.40 -3.32 -10.38
C ILE A 33 -22.44 -3.33 -11.53
N HIS A 34 -22.18 -4.11 -12.58
CA HIS A 34 -23.19 -4.41 -13.60
C HIS A 34 -23.87 -5.75 -13.25
N ILE A 35 -25.10 -5.69 -12.74
CA ILE A 35 -25.99 -6.85 -12.53
C ILE A 35 -27.15 -6.73 -13.53
N ILE A 36 -27.47 -7.81 -14.24
CA ILE A 36 -28.56 -7.83 -15.24
C ILE A 36 -29.70 -8.69 -14.71
N ASP A 37 -30.87 -8.08 -14.48
CA ASP A 37 -32.16 -8.65 -14.90
C ASP A 37 -33.26 -7.56 -14.92
N GLU A 38 -34.15 -7.63 -15.93
CA GLU A 38 -35.13 -6.60 -16.30
C GLU A 38 -36.51 -6.84 -15.65
N ASN A 39 -36.68 -7.83 -14.75
CA ASN A 39 -38.00 -8.19 -14.19
C ASN A 39 -38.07 -8.53 -12.68
N ASP A 40 -37.08 -8.16 -11.85
CA ASP A 40 -37.16 -8.40 -10.40
C ASP A 40 -37.18 -7.08 -9.58
N PRO A 41 -38.36 -6.59 -9.14
CA PRO A 41 -38.49 -5.37 -8.33
C PRO A 41 -37.90 -5.51 -6.91
N GLU A 42 -37.44 -6.69 -6.50
CA GLU A 42 -36.83 -6.94 -5.19
C GLU A 42 -35.29 -6.95 -5.21
N ILE A 43 -34.60 -6.79 -6.36
CA ILE A 43 -33.13 -6.82 -6.39
C ILE A 43 -32.49 -5.66 -5.62
N HIS A 44 -33.12 -4.48 -5.59
CA HIS A 44 -32.70 -3.38 -4.71
C HIS A 44 -32.90 -3.68 -3.21
N LYS A 45 -33.69 -4.71 -2.86
CA LYS A 45 -33.80 -5.24 -1.49
C LYS A 45 -32.76 -6.32 -1.19
N TYR A 46 -32.34 -7.13 -2.17
CA TYR A 46 -31.29 -8.15 -1.98
C TYR A 46 -29.87 -7.56 -1.96
N VAL A 47 -29.66 -6.32 -2.44
CA VAL A 47 -28.42 -5.54 -2.32
C VAL A 47 -28.45 -4.58 -1.11
N ARG A 48 -29.42 -4.71 -0.18
CA ARG A 48 -29.31 -4.05 1.15
C ARG A 48 -28.38 -4.78 2.12
N GLY A 49 -27.82 -5.92 1.72
CA GLY A 49 -26.68 -6.52 2.40
C GLY A 49 -25.36 -6.12 1.78
N GLY A 50 -24.88 -4.95 2.18
CA GLY A 50 -23.69 -4.29 1.66
C GLY A 50 -22.51 -5.24 1.43
N GLY A 51 -22.19 -5.45 0.16
CA GLY A 51 -20.84 -5.80 -0.24
C GLY A 51 -20.05 -4.51 -0.38
N ILE A 52 -19.35 -4.09 0.66
CA ILE A 52 -18.31 -3.07 0.54
C ILE A 52 -17.11 -3.77 -0.12
N VAL A 53 -16.90 -3.54 -1.41
CA VAL A 53 -15.65 -3.91 -2.07
C VAL A 53 -14.61 -2.93 -1.55
N PHE A 54 -13.60 -3.39 -0.81
CA PHE A 54 -12.46 -2.56 -0.42
C PHE A 54 -11.49 -2.56 -1.60
N PRO A 55 -11.39 -1.49 -2.41
CA PRO A 55 -10.46 -1.50 -3.53
C PRO A 55 -9.01 -1.56 -3.03
N HIS A 56 -8.72 -1.04 -1.83
CA HIS A 56 -7.35 -0.91 -1.33
C HIS A 56 -7.26 -0.94 0.22
N ILE A 57 -7.10 -2.11 0.85
CA ILE A 57 -6.45 -2.12 2.19
C ILE A 57 -4.96 -1.92 1.94
N MET A 58 -4.53 -0.66 1.91
CA MET A 58 -3.12 -0.33 1.88
C MET A 58 -2.58 -0.40 3.30
N VAL A 59 -1.51 -1.18 3.47
CA VAL A 59 -0.76 -1.19 4.72
C VAL A 59 -0.13 0.20 4.89
N PRO A 60 -0.27 0.88 6.05
CA PRO A 60 0.26 2.21 6.24
C PRO A 60 1.77 2.22 6.01
N ASN A 61 2.24 3.19 5.23
CA ASN A 61 3.67 3.37 4.97
C ASN A 61 4.46 3.58 6.27
N ASN A 62 3.82 4.05 7.36
CA ASN A 62 4.48 4.34 8.62
C ASN A 62 3.93 3.49 9.77
N ILE A 63 4.36 2.23 9.88
CA ILE A 63 4.06 1.44 11.07
C ILE A 63 5.24 1.53 12.04
N ASN A 64 4.94 1.99 13.26
CA ASN A 64 5.90 1.92 14.36
C ASN A 64 6.04 0.46 14.81
N LEU A 65 7.13 -0.19 14.38
CA LEU A 65 7.52 -1.47 14.94
C LEU A 65 8.07 -1.24 16.34
N GLU A 66 7.25 -1.45 17.37
CA GLU A 66 7.80 -1.90 18.65
C GLU A 66 8.21 -3.36 18.49
N ILE A 67 9.46 -3.56 18.10
CA ILE A 67 10.10 -4.86 18.27
C ILE A 67 10.24 -5.06 19.78
N LYS A 68 9.20 -5.60 20.42
CA LYS A 68 9.40 -6.34 21.66
C LYS A 68 10.18 -7.58 21.25
N GLU A 69 11.51 -7.45 21.16
CA GLU A 69 12.40 -8.58 21.36
C GLU A 69 11.87 -9.21 22.63
N LEU A 70 11.25 -10.38 22.52
CA LEU A 70 10.93 -11.16 23.69
C LEU A 70 12.29 -11.59 24.25
N LEU A 71 12.91 -10.70 25.03
CA LEU A 71 14.08 -10.92 25.87
C LEU A 71 13.82 -12.00 26.93
N GLU A 72 12.71 -12.75 26.81
CA GLU A 72 12.41 -13.92 27.61
C GLU A 72 13.22 -15.15 27.19
N ASP A 73 13.80 -15.23 25.98
CA ASP A 73 14.63 -16.38 25.60
C ASP A 73 16.10 -16.31 26.07
N ILE A 74 16.64 -15.12 26.36
CA ILE A 74 17.91 -15.00 27.12
C ILE A 74 17.66 -15.32 28.60
N SER A 75 16.45 -15.05 29.13
CA SER A 75 16.09 -15.47 30.48
C SER A 75 15.82 -16.98 30.58
N ARG A 76 15.30 -17.65 29.54
CA ARG A 76 15.03 -19.10 29.60
C ARG A 76 16.26 -19.97 29.35
N SER A 77 17.15 -19.58 28.44
CA SER A 77 18.41 -20.30 28.22
C SER A 77 19.43 -20.11 29.35
N SER A 78 19.33 -19.04 30.14
CA SER A 78 20.08 -18.89 31.40
C SER A 78 19.39 -19.52 32.61
N ASN A 79 18.06 -19.66 32.60
CA ASN A 79 17.30 -20.26 33.69
C ASN A 79 17.31 -21.79 33.74
N GLU A 80 17.63 -22.50 32.65
CA GLU A 80 17.78 -23.97 32.70
C GLU A 80 19.13 -24.44 33.27
N ILE A 81 20.13 -23.57 33.44
CA ILE A 81 21.46 -23.97 33.95
C ILE A 81 21.83 -23.37 35.32
N THR A 82 21.09 -22.40 35.88
CA THR A 82 21.52 -21.80 37.18
C THR A 82 20.46 -21.46 38.23
N GLN A 83 19.15 -21.62 37.99
CA GLN A 83 18.13 -21.20 38.99
C GLN A 83 17.66 -22.25 39.99
N ASN A 84 17.97 -23.54 39.81
CA ASN A 84 17.48 -24.59 40.73
C ASN A 84 18.43 -24.98 41.89
N THR A 85 19.54 -24.27 42.11
CA THR A 85 20.46 -24.65 43.21
C THR A 85 20.81 -23.50 44.13
N ILE A 86 21.15 -22.30 43.66
CA ILE A 86 21.75 -21.29 44.55
C ILE A 86 20.71 -20.46 45.33
N ILE A 87 19.66 -19.97 44.66
CA ILE A 87 18.60 -19.16 45.30
C ILE A 87 17.73 -20.03 46.20
N GLY A 88 17.46 -21.28 45.79
CA GLY A 88 16.75 -22.27 46.61
C GLY A 88 17.53 -22.65 47.88
N HIS A 89 18.85 -22.83 47.80
CA HIS A 89 19.68 -23.12 48.98
C HIS A 89 19.83 -21.90 49.91
N LEU A 90 19.93 -20.68 49.37
CA LEU A 90 19.97 -19.46 50.20
C LEU A 90 18.64 -19.21 50.93
N LEU A 91 17.50 -19.47 50.28
CA LEU A 91 16.19 -19.41 50.91
C LEU A 91 16.01 -20.52 51.96
N LEU A 92 16.45 -21.76 51.69
CA LEU A 92 16.41 -22.83 52.68
C LEU A 92 17.29 -22.52 53.89
N MET A 93 18.52 -22.03 53.68
CA MET A 93 19.43 -21.64 54.76
C MET A 93 18.87 -20.49 55.59
N PHE A 94 18.21 -19.51 54.96
CA PHE A 94 17.57 -18.40 55.66
C PHE A 94 16.34 -18.84 56.47
N PHE A 95 15.55 -19.78 55.95
CA PHE A 95 14.40 -20.36 56.66
C PHE A 95 14.81 -21.32 57.79
N GLU A 96 15.90 -22.10 57.62
CA GLU A 96 16.45 -22.97 58.66
C GLU A 96 17.13 -22.19 59.80
N PHE A 97 17.63 -20.97 59.52
CA PHE A 97 18.22 -20.09 60.52
C PHE A 97 17.19 -19.34 61.37
N MET A 98 16.01 -19.04 60.81
CA MET A 98 14.99 -18.18 61.45
C MET A 98 13.87 -18.93 62.17
N PHE A 99 13.65 -20.22 61.88
CA PHE A 99 12.51 -20.98 62.43
C PHE A 99 12.95 -22.29 63.12
N PRO A 100 12.41 -22.61 64.32
CA PRO A 100 12.67 -23.90 64.98
C PRO A 100 12.21 -25.08 64.12
N LYS A 101 13.00 -26.16 64.10
CA LYS A 101 12.78 -27.39 63.29
C LYS A 101 11.34 -27.93 63.33
N THR A 102 10.65 -27.78 64.48
CA THR A 102 9.26 -28.20 64.68
C THR A 102 8.23 -27.46 63.83
N LEU A 103 8.49 -26.21 63.42
CA LEU A 103 7.60 -25.44 62.54
C LEU A 103 7.76 -25.85 61.06
N ILE A 104 9.00 -26.21 60.68
CA ILE A 104 9.37 -26.64 59.33
C ILE A 104 8.78 -28.02 59.02
N ASP A 105 8.79 -28.93 60.00
CA ASP A 105 8.19 -30.27 59.84
C ASP A 105 6.66 -30.21 59.75
N GLY A 106 6.02 -29.23 60.39
CA GLY A 106 4.58 -28.97 60.26
C GLY A 106 4.17 -28.45 58.87
N LEU A 107 5.03 -27.67 58.21
CA LEU A 107 4.79 -27.16 56.85
C LEU A 107 5.10 -28.21 55.77
N LYS A 108 6.04 -29.12 56.01
CA LYS A 108 6.35 -30.25 55.12
C LYS A 108 5.24 -31.31 55.07
N ALA A 109 4.37 -31.36 56.08
CA ALA A 109 3.22 -32.28 56.13
C ALA A 109 2.03 -31.85 55.25
N LEU A 110 2.04 -30.64 54.69
CA LEU A 110 1.00 -30.16 53.76
C LEU A 110 1.29 -30.67 52.35
N LYS A 111 0.53 -31.67 51.90
CA LYS A 111 0.58 -32.13 50.50
C LYS A 111 0.13 -31.00 49.56
N LEU A 112 0.94 -30.71 48.53
CA LEU A 112 0.67 -29.71 47.48
C LEU A 112 -0.66 -29.94 46.70
N GLY A 113 -1.35 -31.06 46.92
CA GLY A 113 -2.64 -31.38 46.30
C GLY A 113 -3.84 -30.61 46.86
N ASP A 114 -3.77 -30.09 48.09
CA ASP A 114 -4.93 -29.45 48.74
C ASP A 114 -5.02 -27.93 48.53
N LEU A 115 -4.04 -27.32 47.82
CA LEU A 115 -4.02 -25.87 47.55
C LEU A 115 -4.89 -25.41 46.37
N ARG A 116 -5.53 -26.34 45.63
CA ARG A 116 -6.46 -25.98 44.54
C ARG A 116 -7.84 -25.51 45.03
N PHE A 117 -8.12 -25.59 46.33
CA PHE A 117 -9.41 -25.16 46.91
C PHE A 117 -9.43 -23.73 47.48
N LEU A 118 -8.38 -22.92 47.25
CA LEU A 118 -8.18 -21.62 47.91
C LEU A 118 -8.42 -20.38 47.04
N LYS A 119 -9.24 -20.48 45.98
CA LYS A 119 -9.72 -19.30 45.23
C LYS A 119 -11.08 -18.76 45.70
N ALA A 120 -11.81 -19.48 46.57
CA ALA A 120 -13.15 -19.08 47.01
C ALA A 120 -13.23 -18.51 48.45
N THR A 121 -12.11 -18.41 49.19
CA THR A 121 -12.20 -18.11 50.64
C THR A 121 -11.19 -17.06 51.13
N LYS A 122 -11.01 -15.98 50.37
CA LYS A 122 -10.16 -14.85 50.80
C LYS A 122 -10.68 -14.15 52.07
N ALA A 123 -11.99 -14.13 52.32
CA ALA A 123 -12.57 -13.44 53.48
C ALA A 123 -12.42 -14.23 54.81
N LYS A 124 -12.38 -15.57 54.77
CA LYS A 124 -12.41 -16.40 55.99
C LYS A 124 -11.01 -16.64 56.59
N LEU A 125 -9.96 -16.65 55.76
CA LEU A 125 -8.57 -16.73 56.23
C LEU A 125 -8.12 -15.40 56.87
N TYR A 126 -8.55 -14.26 56.30
CA TYR A 126 -8.32 -12.93 56.89
C TYR A 126 -9.02 -12.79 58.25
N GLY A 127 -10.25 -13.28 58.40
CA GLY A 127 -10.95 -13.28 59.69
C GLY A 127 -10.26 -14.13 60.77
N THR A 128 -9.80 -15.34 60.43
CA THR A 128 -9.16 -16.24 61.41
C THR A 128 -7.77 -15.77 61.83
N ILE A 129 -7.00 -15.16 60.92
CA ILE A 129 -5.68 -14.58 61.24
C ILE A 129 -5.86 -13.30 62.06
N TYR A 130 -6.82 -12.44 61.70
CA TYR A 130 -7.11 -11.18 62.41
C TYR A 130 -7.64 -11.41 63.84
N ILE A 131 -8.41 -12.48 64.07
CA ILE A 131 -8.91 -12.82 65.41
C ILE A 131 -7.80 -13.40 66.30
N LYS A 132 -6.84 -14.17 65.75
CA LYS A 132 -5.72 -14.74 66.52
C LYS A 132 -4.55 -13.78 66.78
N THR A 133 -4.35 -12.76 65.95
CA THR A 133 -3.29 -11.76 66.17
C THR A 133 -3.59 -10.77 67.29
N ARG A 134 -4.85 -10.63 67.70
CA ARG A 134 -5.24 -9.70 68.78
C ARG A 134 -4.76 -10.14 70.18
N GLU A 135 -4.43 -11.41 70.36
CA GLU A 135 -4.01 -11.97 71.67
C GLU A 135 -2.50 -12.00 71.89
N ASN A 136 -1.67 -11.73 70.87
CA ASN A 136 -0.21 -11.79 71.02
C ASN A 136 0.51 -10.64 70.30
N LYS A 137 0.80 -9.58 71.06
CA LYS A 137 1.54 -8.36 70.61
C LYS A 137 2.92 -8.67 69.99
N TYR A 138 3.52 -9.82 70.27
CA TYR A 138 4.79 -10.23 69.66
C TYR A 138 4.60 -10.70 68.21
N PHE A 139 3.50 -11.37 67.92
CA PHE A 139 3.20 -11.90 66.58
C PHE A 139 2.78 -10.78 65.62
N GLU A 140 2.08 -9.76 66.14
CA GLU A 140 1.79 -8.53 65.39
C GLU A 140 3.08 -7.84 64.94
N LYS A 141 4.05 -7.66 65.85
CA LYS A 141 5.36 -7.06 65.50
C LYS A 141 6.13 -7.87 64.46
N ILE A 142 6.08 -9.20 64.51
CA ILE A 142 6.74 -10.07 63.51
C ILE A 142 6.06 -9.94 62.15
N ILE A 143 4.73 -9.92 62.09
CA ILE A 143 3.99 -9.73 60.84
C ILE A 143 4.19 -8.32 60.28
N THR A 144 4.19 -7.28 61.12
CA THR A 144 4.50 -5.92 60.69
C THR A 144 5.94 -5.81 60.18
N ALA A 145 6.91 -6.47 60.83
CA ALA A 145 8.29 -6.53 60.34
C ALA A 145 8.39 -7.28 59.00
N LEU A 146 7.68 -8.40 58.83
CA LEU A 146 7.60 -9.15 57.57
C LEU A 146 6.96 -8.32 56.45
N PHE A 147 5.87 -7.61 56.71
CA PHE A 147 5.25 -6.69 55.74
C PHE A 147 6.15 -5.51 55.42
N THR A 148 6.91 -5.01 56.39
CA THR A 148 7.89 -3.92 56.16
C THR A 148 9.06 -4.41 55.31
N ILE A 149 9.56 -5.63 55.54
CA ILE A 149 10.60 -6.25 54.73
C ILE A 149 10.10 -6.57 53.32
N ILE A 150 8.87 -7.07 53.16
CA ILE A 150 8.23 -7.29 51.86
C ILE A 150 8.04 -5.97 51.12
N SER A 151 7.58 -4.91 51.80
CA SER A 151 7.46 -3.56 51.22
C SER A 151 8.84 -3.00 50.81
N VAL A 152 9.89 -3.26 51.59
CA VAL A 152 11.26 -2.85 51.23
C VAL A 152 11.77 -3.66 50.03
N PHE A 153 11.49 -4.96 49.96
CA PHE A 153 11.80 -5.81 48.81
C PHE A 153 11.00 -5.41 47.56
N GLU A 154 9.72 -5.05 47.68
CA GLU A 154 8.91 -4.49 46.59
C GLU A 154 9.47 -3.14 46.12
N LYS A 155 9.91 -2.27 47.04
CA LYS A 155 10.56 -1.00 46.70
C LYS A 155 11.93 -1.20 46.06
N ILE A 156 12.71 -2.19 46.48
CA ILE A 156 13.97 -2.57 45.84
C ILE A 156 13.70 -3.17 44.47
N LEU A 157 12.68 -4.01 44.30
CA LEU A 157 12.23 -4.53 43.00
C LEU A 157 11.73 -3.43 42.08
N LEU A 158 10.96 -2.46 42.58
CA LEU A 158 10.54 -1.27 41.82
C LEU A 158 11.73 -0.37 41.47
N PHE A 159 12.69 -0.21 42.38
CA PHE A 159 13.90 0.58 42.15
C PHE A 159 14.84 -0.09 41.15
N SER A 160 14.98 -1.42 41.22
CA SER A 160 15.63 -2.24 40.19
C SER A 160 14.86 -2.15 38.88
N PHE A 161 13.53 -2.19 38.88
CA PHE A 161 12.74 -1.97 37.66
C PHE A 161 12.96 -0.56 37.09
N THR A 162 13.11 0.46 37.94
CA THR A 162 13.32 1.86 37.52
C THR A 162 14.73 2.08 36.96
N ILE A 163 15.75 1.45 37.55
CA ILE A 163 17.15 1.48 37.07
C ILE A 163 17.35 0.60 35.82
N PHE A 164 16.64 -0.53 35.70
CA PHE A 164 16.65 -1.37 34.50
C PHE A 164 15.66 -0.91 33.43
N SER A 165 14.70 -0.02 33.73
CA SER A 165 13.86 0.68 32.76
C SER A 165 14.43 2.03 32.30
N SER A 166 15.50 2.53 32.91
CA SER A 166 16.19 3.76 32.50
C SER A 166 17.33 3.52 31.48
N GLY A 167 17.28 2.43 30.72
CA GLY A 167 18.30 2.06 29.75
C GLY A 167 17.71 1.56 28.43
N LYS A 168 17.44 2.50 27.52
CA LYS A 168 16.89 2.36 26.16
C LYS A 168 15.37 2.25 26.09
N LYS A 169 14.73 3.36 25.70
CA LYS A 169 13.42 3.32 25.02
C LYS A 169 13.50 2.26 23.90
N PRO A 170 12.50 1.39 23.70
CA PRO A 170 12.44 0.58 22.50
C PRO A 170 12.54 1.54 21.31
N LYS A 171 13.59 1.37 20.49
CA LYS A 171 13.73 2.16 19.27
C LYS A 171 12.57 1.75 18.37
N SER A 172 11.61 2.63 18.18
CA SER A 172 10.59 2.50 17.14
C SER A 172 11.32 2.38 15.80
N VAL A 173 11.25 1.21 15.17
CA VAL A 173 11.72 1.07 13.80
C VAL A 173 10.56 1.49 12.90
N LYS A 174 10.68 2.64 12.24
CA LYS A 174 9.79 2.98 11.12
C LYS A 174 10.26 2.15 9.93
N LYS A 175 9.44 1.22 9.46
CA LYS A 175 9.66 0.53 8.18
C LYS A 175 8.47 0.80 7.28
N ASN A 176 8.77 1.16 6.04
CA ASN A 176 7.78 1.22 4.97
C ASN A 176 7.33 -0.21 4.64
N VAL A 177 6.10 -0.53 5.04
CA VAL A 177 5.50 -1.82 4.72
C VAL A 177 4.72 -1.69 3.41
N ASN A 178 5.43 -1.74 2.29
CA ASN A 178 4.84 -1.73 0.96
C ASN A 178 4.99 -3.14 0.36
N GLY A 179 3.88 -3.87 0.28
CA GLY A 179 3.85 -5.19 -0.36
C GLY A 179 2.43 -5.75 -0.43
N PRO A 180 2.15 -6.65 -1.40
CA PRO A 180 0.83 -7.26 -1.51
C PRO A 180 0.48 -8.04 -0.24
N ILE A 181 -0.81 -8.14 0.07
CA ILE A 181 -1.27 -8.94 1.21
C ILE A 181 -1.07 -10.43 0.86
N LYS A 182 -0.19 -11.12 1.61
CA LYS A 182 0.10 -12.54 1.44
C LYS A 182 -1.03 -13.40 1.98
N LEU A 183 -1.49 -13.11 3.20
CA LEU A 183 -2.57 -13.86 3.87
C LEU A 183 -3.53 -12.91 4.56
N ILE A 184 -4.79 -13.30 4.63
CA ILE A 184 -5.83 -12.57 5.36
C ILE A 184 -6.80 -13.54 6.03
N SER A 185 -7.28 -13.22 7.23
CA SER A 185 -8.27 -14.02 7.95
C SER A 185 -9.23 -13.12 8.74
N TYR A 186 -10.53 -13.32 8.54
CA TYR A 186 -11.59 -12.59 9.25
C TYR A 186 -11.90 -13.22 10.61
N HIS A 187 -12.10 -12.40 11.63
CA HIS A 187 -12.48 -12.88 12.94
C HIS A 187 -13.95 -13.37 12.97
N PRO A 188 -14.26 -14.59 13.45
CA PRO A 188 -15.58 -15.22 13.33
C PRO A 188 -16.78 -14.38 13.80
N THR A 189 -16.61 -13.55 14.83
CA THR A 189 -17.69 -12.78 15.48
C THR A 189 -17.39 -11.28 15.66
N ARG A 190 -16.32 -10.76 15.03
CA ARG A 190 -15.86 -9.38 15.22
C ARG A 190 -15.38 -8.81 13.90
N SER A 191 -15.51 -7.49 13.75
CA SER A 191 -15.10 -6.78 12.55
C SER A 191 -13.59 -6.54 12.52
N ILE A 192 -12.78 -7.60 12.66
CA ILE A 192 -11.31 -7.56 12.72
C ILE A 192 -10.71 -8.49 11.67
N PHE A 193 -9.69 -8.02 10.96
CA PHE A 193 -8.84 -8.87 10.11
C PHE A 193 -7.49 -9.13 10.77
N ALA A 194 -6.98 -10.34 10.58
CA ALA A 194 -5.56 -10.60 10.65
C ALA A 194 -4.98 -10.56 9.23
N ILE A 195 -3.90 -9.81 9.04
CA ILE A 195 -3.27 -9.56 7.74
C ILE A 195 -1.78 -9.91 7.85
N VAL A 196 -1.26 -10.66 6.89
CA VAL A 196 0.17 -10.92 6.73
C VAL A 196 0.61 -10.29 5.41
N PRO A 197 1.41 -9.21 5.41
CA PRO A 197 1.96 -8.67 4.18
C PRO A 197 3.03 -9.59 3.61
N ASN A 198 3.24 -9.55 2.30
CA ASN A 198 4.32 -10.27 1.62
C ASN A 198 5.68 -9.57 1.82
N GLN A 199 6.04 -9.32 3.07
CA GLN A 199 7.26 -8.65 3.47
C GLN A 199 7.82 -9.25 4.74
N CYS A 200 9.14 -9.23 4.88
CA CYS A 200 9.84 -9.88 5.97
C CYS A 200 10.40 -8.84 6.95
N ILE A 201 10.34 -9.16 8.25
CA ILE A 201 11.11 -8.45 9.26
C ILE A 201 12.58 -8.81 9.04
N LEU A 202 13.42 -7.80 8.79
CA LEU A 202 14.87 -7.95 8.80
C LEU A 202 15.42 -7.80 10.23
N SER A 203 16.42 -8.62 10.57
CA SER A 203 17.23 -8.53 11.79
C SER A 203 18.09 -7.27 11.78
N LYS A 204 18.75 -6.98 12.92
CA LYS A 204 19.76 -5.92 13.03
C LYS A 204 20.89 -6.08 12.01
N ASP A 205 21.17 -7.30 11.57
CA ASP A 205 22.22 -7.63 10.59
C ASP A 205 21.67 -7.75 9.16
N GLY A 206 20.46 -7.25 8.89
CA GLY A 206 19.85 -7.26 7.55
C GLY A 206 19.32 -8.62 7.10
N LYS A 207 19.48 -9.69 7.89
CA LYS A 207 18.94 -11.03 7.53
C LYS A 207 17.43 -11.09 7.71
N PRO A 208 16.66 -11.65 6.75
CA PRO A 208 15.22 -11.84 6.91
C PRO A 208 14.93 -12.85 8.03
N ILE A 209 13.99 -12.51 8.91
CA ILE A 209 13.64 -13.31 10.08
C ILE A 209 12.20 -13.86 10.03
N GLY A 210 11.41 -13.48 9.02
CA GLY A 210 10.07 -14.02 8.77
C GLY A 210 9.03 -12.93 8.50
N ASN A 211 7.81 -13.34 8.14
CA ASN A 211 6.66 -12.43 7.98
C ASN A 211 6.08 -12.05 9.34
N PHE A 212 5.21 -11.04 9.35
CA PHE A 212 4.52 -10.58 10.55
C PHE A 212 3.01 -10.46 10.33
N ILE A 213 2.27 -10.39 11.42
CA ILE A 213 0.82 -10.28 11.44
C ILE A 213 0.47 -8.88 11.89
N MET A 214 -0.49 -8.28 11.23
CA MET A 214 -1.15 -7.03 11.60
C MET A 214 -2.62 -7.32 11.88
N LEU A 215 -3.21 -6.55 12.78
CA LEU A 215 -4.65 -6.56 12.98
C LEU A 215 -5.24 -5.25 12.44
N TYR A 216 -6.34 -5.36 11.72
CA TYR A 216 -7.09 -4.22 11.19
C TYR A 216 -8.51 -4.27 11.72
N ASP A 217 -8.98 -3.18 12.34
CA ASP A 217 -10.34 -3.06 12.85
C ASP A 217 -11.19 -2.27 11.86
N LEU A 218 -12.17 -2.95 11.26
CA LEU A 218 -13.13 -2.36 10.32
C LEU A 218 -14.04 -1.32 10.98
N SER A 219 -14.30 -1.45 12.28
CA SER A 219 -15.21 -0.54 12.97
C SER A 219 -14.59 0.83 13.21
N THR A 220 -13.27 0.88 13.39
CA THR A 220 -12.51 2.13 13.55
C THR A 220 -11.81 2.57 12.28
N ASN A 221 -11.76 1.71 11.25
CA ASN A 221 -11.03 1.94 10.00
C ASN A 221 -9.51 2.13 10.25
N GLU A 222 -8.96 1.46 11.27
CA GLU A 222 -7.57 1.65 11.70
C GLU A 222 -6.84 0.31 11.89
N PHE A 223 -5.53 0.35 11.67
CA PHE A 223 -4.65 -0.73 12.13
C PHE A 223 -4.48 -0.64 13.63
N VAL A 224 -4.59 -1.80 14.28
CA VAL A 224 -4.18 -1.95 15.67
C VAL A 224 -2.69 -1.63 15.78
N SER A 225 -2.31 -0.84 16.79
CA SER A 225 -0.98 -0.23 16.93
C SER A 225 0.21 -1.21 17.04
N ASN A 226 -0.01 -2.52 16.96
CA ASN A 226 1.00 -3.55 17.21
C ASN A 226 1.18 -4.48 16.00
N ILE A 227 2.43 -4.90 15.81
CA ILE A 227 2.82 -5.98 14.89
C ILE A 227 3.13 -7.25 15.70
N PHE A 228 2.66 -8.39 15.21
CA PHE A 228 2.79 -9.69 15.90
C PHE A 228 3.64 -10.64 15.07
N TYR A 229 4.66 -11.25 15.67
CA TYR A 229 5.48 -12.26 15.02
C TYR A 229 6.08 -13.21 16.05
N ASN A 230 6.54 -14.38 15.60
CA ASN A 230 7.30 -15.31 16.44
C ASN A 230 8.43 -15.92 15.61
N LEU A 231 9.66 -15.69 16.04
CA LEU A 231 10.88 -16.15 15.37
C LEU A 231 10.95 -17.67 15.22
N LYS A 232 10.41 -18.40 16.20
CA LYS A 232 10.55 -19.87 16.26
C LYS A 232 9.79 -20.57 15.15
N ILE A 233 8.73 -19.96 14.60
CA ILE A 233 7.92 -20.58 13.56
C ILE A 233 8.36 -20.23 12.14
N GLY A 234 9.32 -19.31 11.94
CA GLY A 234 9.81 -18.92 10.61
C GLY A 234 8.81 -18.11 9.77
N PHE A 235 8.83 -18.30 8.44
CA PHE A 235 7.93 -17.57 7.53
C PHE A 235 6.50 -18.06 7.69
N ILE A 236 5.57 -17.12 7.88
CA ILE A 236 4.15 -17.43 8.10
C ILE A 236 3.53 -17.82 6.75
N ASN A 237 3.01 -19.03 6.68
CA ASN A 237 2.39 -19.60 5.48
C ASN A 237 0.88 -19.80 5.64
N GLY A 238 0.36 -19.81 6.87
CA GLY A 238 -1.07 -19.92 7.14
C GLY A 238 -1.50 -19.16 8.39
N ILE A 239 -2.73 -18.62 8.39
CA ILE A 239 -3.36 -18.02 9.56
C ILE A 239 -4.84 -18.41 9.67
N CYS A 240 -5.33 -18.64 10.88
CA CYS A 240 -6.75 -18.94 11.13
C CYS A 240 -7.17 -18.52 12.54
N TRP A 241 -8.32 -17.86 12.66
CA TRP A 241 -8.91 -17.51 13.94
C TRP A 241 -9.60 -18.71 14.60
N LYS A 242 -9.54 -18.76 15.94
CA LYS A 242 -10.30 -19.73 16.71
C LYS A 242 -11.81 -19.40 16.64
N PRO A 243 -12.70 -20.36 16.30
CA PRO A 243 -14.11 -20.09 16.02
C PRO A 243 -14.97 -19.71 17.23
N ASN A 244 -14.48 -19.91 18.45
CA ASN A 244 -15.24 -19.70 19.69
C ASN A 244 -15.51 -18.23 20.08
N GLY A 245 -15.29 -17.29 19.16
CA GLY A 245 -15.49 -15.85 19.37
C GLY A 245 -14.50 -15.18 20.32
N GLY A 246 -13.46 -15.90 20.76
CA GLY A 246 -12.36 -15.35 21.56
C GLY A 246 -11.20 -14.85 20.70
N TYR A 247 -10.32 -14.04 21.30
CA TYR A 247 -9.19 -13.43 20.59
C TYR A 247 -7.97 -14.35 20.45
N THR A 248 -8.13 -15.56 19.90
CA THR A 248 -7.00 -16.47 19.64
C THR A 248 -6.82 -16.67 18.15
N LEU A 249 -5.65 -16.31 17.62
CA LEU A 249 -5.24 -16.52 16.24
C LEU A 249 -4.14 -17.59 16.19
N ALA A 250 -4.28 -18.57 15.32
CA ALA A 250 -3.21 -19.50 15.00
C ALA A 250 -2.46 -19.03 13.76
N ALA A 251 -1.13 -19.13 13.79
CA ALA A 251 -0.25 -18.86 12.67
C ALA A 251 0.66 -20.07 12.44
N ASN A 252 0.55 -20.69 11.26
CA ASN A 252 1.42 -21.75 10.81
C ASN A 252 2.58 -21.15 10.03
N GLY A 253 3.81 -21.50 10.40
CA GLY A 253 5.01 -21.07 9.72
C GLY A 253 5.92 -22.23 9.34
N SER A 254 7.01 -21.91 8.64
CA SER A 254 7.97 -22.88 8.09
C SER A 254 8.57 -23.86 9.10
N HIS A 255 8.61 -23.55 10.39
CA HIS A 255 9.24 -24.42 11.41
C HIS A 255 8.27 -24.81 12.54
N GLY A 256 7.00 -24.43 12.44
CA GLY A 256 6.01 -24.74 13.46
C GLY A 256 4.80 -23.82 13.46
N THR A 257 3.92 -24.00 14.46
CA THR A 257 2.69 -23.22 14.62
C THR A 257 2.67 -22.47 15.95
N CYS A 258 2.20 -21.22 15.95
CA CYS A 258 2.08 -20.37 17.13
C CYS A 258 0.63 -19.95 17.36
N LEU A 259 0.17 -20.01 18.62
CA LEU A 259 -1.13 -19.46 19.04
C LEU A 259 -0.91 -18.09 19.70
N PHE A 260 -1.38 -17.04 19.04
CA PHE A 260 -1.43 -15.69 19.59
C PHE A 260 -2.75 -15.46 20.30
N ARG A 261 -2.71 -15.08 21.58
CA ARG A 261 -3.89 -14.66 22.34
C ARG A 261 -3.83 -13.15 22.55
N PHE A 262 -4.83 -12.43 22.07
CA PHE A 262 -4.94 -10.99 22.26
C PHE A 262 -5.85 -10.66 23.45
N PHE A 263 -5.64 -9.49 24.03
CA PHE A 263 -6.43 -8.97 25.15
C PHE A 263 -6.93 -7.56 24.83
N PRO A 264 -8.21 -7.26 25.10
CA PRO A 264 -8.75 -5.92 24.98
C PRO A 264 -8.22 -5.00 26.11
N LYS A 265 -8.07 -3.71 25.83
CA LYS A 265 -7.54 -2.68 26.76
C LYS A 265 -8.47 -2.40 27.94
N HIS A 266 -9.78 -2.51 27.76
CA HIS A 266 -10.79 -2.24 28.78
C HIS A 266 -11.98 -3.22 28.73
N ASN A 267 -12.61 -3.49 29.88
CA ASN A 267 -13.79 -4.34 30.05
C ASN A 267 -15.14 -3.61 29.78
N GLN A 268 -15.18 -2.60 28.91
CA GLN A 268 -16.39 -1.83 28.58
C GLN A 268 -16.43 -1.58 27.06
N LEU A 269 -17.54 -1.50 26.34
CA LEU A 269 -18.99 -1.74 26.54
C LEU A 269 -19.56 -1.85 25.12
N GLN A 270 -20.66 -2.58 24.94
CA GLN A 270 -21.46 -2.56 23.70
C GLN A 270 -21.79 -1.11 23.30
N THR A 271 -21.49 -0.72 22.07
CA THR A 271 -22.09 0.46 21.46
C THR A 271 -23.47 0.09 20.91
N LYS A 272 -24.34 1.10 20.75
CA LYS A 272 -25.79 1.00 20.50
C LYS A 272 -26.21 0.24 19.22
N ASN A 273 -25.27 -0.29 18.43
CA ASN A 273 -25.50 -0.91 17.13
C ASN A 273 -24.82 -2.29 16.99
N ASN A 274 -24.59 -3.06 18.06
CA ASN A 274 -23.94 -4.40 18.03
C ASN A 274 -22.54 -4.51 17.39
N ILE A 275 -21.94 -3.42 16.90
CA ILE A 275 -20.55 -3.37 16.43
C ILE A 275 -19.63 -3.27 17.65
N ILE A 276 -18.97 -4.38 17.99
CA ILE A 276 -17.99 -4.43 19.08
C ILE A 276 -16.64 -4.00 18.51
N SER A 277 -16.33 -2.71 18.60
CA SER A 277 -14.97 -2.20 18.43
C SER A 277 -14.06 -2.87 19.47
N CYS A 278 -12.88 -3.30 19.07
CA CYS A 278 -11.97 -4.02 19.96
C CYS A 278 -10.63 -3.29 20.02
N ASP A 279 -10.43 -2.50 21.06
CA ASP A 279 -9.12 -1.95 21.42
C ASP A 279 -8.16 -3.09 21.84
N LEU A 280 -7.65 -3.87 20.88
CA LEU A 280 -6.70 -4.97 21.11
C LEU A 280 -5.29 -4.42 21.27
N THR A 281 -4.92 -3.98 22.48
CA THR A 281 -3.62 -3.34 22.69
C THR A 281 -2.48 -4.27 23.10
N SER A 282 -2.77 -5.53 23.42
CA SER A 282 -1.73 -6.46 23.89
C SER A 282 -2.01 -7.90 23.46
N PHE A 283 -0.94 -8.68 23.40
CA PHE A 283 -1.01 -10.10 23.10
C PHE A 283 -0.01 -10.88 23.95
N SER A 284 -0.29 -12.16 24.15
CA SER A 284 0.66 -13.14 24.67
C SER A 284 0.75 -14.31 23.71
N VAL A 285 1.95 -14.84 23.51
CA VAL A 285 2.12 -16.16 22.90
C VAL A 285 1.56 -17.19 23.88
N LYS A 286 0.44 -17.81 23.51
CA LYS A 286 -0.25 -18.76 24.37
C LYS A 286 0.46 -20.11 24.38
N ASP A 287 0.80 -20.59 23.18
CA ASP A 287 1.42 -21.88 22.93
C ASP A 287 2.25 -21.81 21.63
N VAL A 288 3.35 -22.55 21.57
CA VAL A 288 4.20 -22.70 20.38
C VAL A 288 4.45 -24.19 20.17
N TYR A 289 4.17 -24.67 18.98
CA TYR A 289 4.34 -26.06 18.56
C TYR A 289 5.44 -26.08 17.48
N ILE A 290 6.65 -26.45 17.88
CA ILE A 290 7.82 -26.53 16.99
C ILE A 290 8.05 -27.98 16.60
N ASP A 291 8.38 -28.21 15.33
CA ASP A 291 8.75 -29.54 14.87
C ASP A 291 10.15 -29.90 15.39
N SER A 292 10.27 -31.09 15.98
CA SER A 292 11.53 -31.55 16.59
C SER A 292 12.51 -32.17 15.59
N GLN A 293 12.16 -32.22 14.30
CA GLN A 293 12.94 -32.89 13.24
C GLN A 293 13.50 -31.93 12.17
N ASP A 294 13.49 -30.62 12.44
CA ASP A 294 14.01 -29.57 11.55
C ASP A 294 13.38 -29.56 10.14
N GLY A 295 12.13 -30.04 10.00
CA GLY A 295 11.40 -30.02 8.74
C GLY A 295 10.96 -28.60 8.36
N ILE A 296 11.05 -28.28 7.06
CA ILE A 296 10.52 -27.02 6.51
C ILE A 296 9.09 -27.24 6.01
N ASN A 297 8.14 -26.58 6.66
CA ASN A 297 6.76 -26.53 6.23
C ASN A 297 6.54 -25.52 5.08
N SER A 298 6.38 -26.03 3.88
CA SER A 298 5.93 -25.25 2.71
C SER A 298 4.41 -25.03 2.69
N ASP A 299 3.66 -25.84 3.45
CA ASP A 299 2.23 -26.04 3.23
C ASP A 299 1.45 -25.16 4.20
N GLY A 300 0.95 -24.03 3.71
CA GLY A 300 0.29 -22.99 4.48
C GLY A 300 -1.10 -23.33 5.07
N CYS A 301 -1.54 -24.58 5.02
CA CYS A 301 -2.88 -24.96 5.45
C CYS A 301 -2.97 -25.09 6.99
N ILE A 302 -3.95 -24.42 7.58
CA ILE A 302 -4.23 -24.45 9.03
C ILE A 302 -5.70 -24.15 9.30
N GLN A 303 -6.35 -24.92 10.16
CA GLN A 303 -7.73 -24.69 10.54
C GLN A 303 -8.06 -25.27 11.92
N PHE A 304 -8.93 -24.59 12.66
CA PHE A 304 -9.59 -25.17 13.81
C PHE A 304 -10.83 -25.96 13.39
N ASN A 305 -11.17 -27.00 14.16
CA ASN A 305 -12.53 -27.54 14.12
C ASN A 305 -13.53 -26.52 14.70
N ASN A 306 -14.83 -26.75 14.51
CA ASN A 306 -15.86 -25.72 14.74
C ASN A 306 -16.01 -25.29 16.20
N ASP A 307 -15.69 -26.15 17.18
CA ASP A 307 -15.67 -25.78 18.60
C ASP A 307 -14.31 -25.22 19.07
N GLY A 308 -13.30 -25.28 18.20
CA GLY A 308 -11.95 -24.80 18.44
C GLY A 308 -11.15 -25.62 19.46
N THR A 309 -11.58 -26.86 19.75
CA THR A 309 -10.86 -27.79 20.61
C THR A 309 -9.69 -28.47 19.90
N LEU A 310 -9.79 -28.63 18.58
CA LEU A 310 -8.78 -29.27 17.74
C LEU A 310 -8.24 -28.26 16.72
N LEU A 311 -6.91 -28.17 16.64
CA LEU A 311 -6.21 -27.45 15.59
C LEU A 311 -5.56 -28.45 14.64
N VAL A 312 -5.79 -28.30 13.34
CA VAL A 312 -5.21 -29.15 12.29
C VAL A 312 -4.38 -28.28 11.36
N PHE A 313 -3.15 -28.71 11.04
CA PHE A 313 -2.30 -28.05 10.07
C PHE A 313 -1.43 -29.06 9.31
N GLY A 314 -1.14 -28.75 8.05
CA GLY A 314 -0.25 -29.55 7.22
C GLY A 314 1.20 -29.34 7.63
N HIS A 315 2.03 -30.38 7.50
CA HIS A 315 3.48 -30.27 7.65
C HIS A 315 4.19 -31.18 6.64
N ASN A 316 5.06 -30.61 5.82
CA ASN A 316 5.91 -31.38 4.92
C ASN A 316 7.25 -31.71 5.58
N TYR A 317 7.57 -33.00 5.64
CA TYR A 317 8.92 -33.46 6.00
C TYR A 317 9.75 -33.58 4.72
N SER A 318 10.59 -32.58 4.46
CA SER A 318 11.66 -32.71 3.46
C SER A 318 12.90 -33.27 4.15
N ASN A 319 13.09 -34.59 4.12
CA ASN A 319 14.43 -35.15 4.19
C ASN A 319 14.64 -36.10 3.01
N THR A 320 15.85 -36.05 2.45
CA THR A 320 16.39 -36.73 1.27
C THR A 320 16.36 -38.27 1.32
N LEU A 321 15.60 -38.87 2.24
CA LEU A 321 15.47 -40.31 2.45
C LEU A 321 14.01 -40.68 2.75
N GLY A 322 13.17 -40.74 1.71
CA GLY A 322 11.92 -41.52 1.72
C GLY A 322 10.72 -40.94 2.50
N ASN A 323 9.82 -40.30 1.75
CA ASN A 323 8.37 -40.07 1.96
C ASN A 323 7.78 -40.30 3.37
N SER A 324 7.46 -39.20 4.07
CA SER A 324 6.48 -39.20 5.17
C SER A 324 5.90 -37.79 5.36
N SER A 325 4.96 -37.35 4.52
CA SER A 325 4.21 -36.11 4.82
C SER A 325 3.09 -36.42 5.81
N SER A 326 2.93 -35.59 6.84
CA SER A 326 1.94 -35.81 7.92
C SER A 326 1.19 -34.51 8.20
N PHE A 327 -0.10 -34.57 8.49
CA PHE A 327 -0.75 -33.46 9.21
C PHE A 327 -0.58 -33.66 10.70
N MET A 328 -0.39 -32.55 11.41
CA MET A 328 -0.36 -32.54 12.85
C MET A 328 -1.71 -32.04 13.36
N THR A 329 -2.18 -32.70 14.41
CA THR A 329 -3.34 -32.25 15.16
C THR A 329 -2.90 -31.88 16.56
N VAL A 330 -3.51 -30.83 17.09
CA VAL A 330 -3.23 -30.38 18.44
C VAL A 330 -4.55 -30.23 19.16
N ASP A 331 -4.72 -31.01 20.21
CA ASP A 331 -5.78 -30.75 21.17
C ASP A 331 -5.39 -29.48 21.94
N VAL A 332 -6.14 -28.41 21.69
CA VAL A 332 -5.89 -27.07 22.22
C VAL A 332 -6.21 -27.00 23.71
N ALA A 333 -7.05 -27.89 24.23
CA ALA A 333 -7.44 -27.96 25.63
C ALA A 333 -6.39 -28.71 26.46
N THR A 334 -5.96 -29.89 26.01
CA THR A 334 -4.94 -30.69 26.69
C THR A 334 -3.51 -30.32 26.33
N LYS A 335 -3.33 -29.51 25.27
CA LYS A 335 -2.05 -29.16 24.63
C LYS A 335 -1.28 -30.37 24.13
N GLN A 336 -1.96 -31.52 23.98
CA GLN A 336 -1.33 -32.72 23.48
C GLN A 336 -1.16 -32.59 21.97
N THR A 337 0.10 -32.54 21.55
CA THR A 337 0.49 -32.66 20.14
C THR A 337 0.31 -34.11 19.72
N LEU A 338 -0.66 -34.32 18.86
CA LEU A 338 -0.89 -35.58 18.18
C LEU A 338 -0.44 -35.37 16.74
N ALA A 339 0.82 -35.70 16.46
CA ALA A 339 1.14 -36.08 15.10
C ALA A 339 0.27 -37.31 14.82
N ILE A 340 -0.50 -37.32 13.74
CA ILE A 340 -1.01 -38.59 13.22
C ILE A 340 0.22 -39.30 12.62
N LYS A 341 1.07 -39.80 13.51
CA LYS A 341 2.34 -40.44 13.22
C LYS A 341 2.08 -41.94 13.14
N ARG A 342 2.40 -42.49 11.99
CA ARG A 342 2.53 -43.93 11.82
C ARG A 342 3.74 -44.43 12.61
N ALA A 343 3.50 -45.44 13.44
CA ALA A 343 4.44 -46.21 14.28
C ALA A 343 5.06 -45.39 15.43
N SER A 344 4.82 -45.65 16.71
CA SER A 344 4.32 -46.82 17.44
C SER A 344 3.78 -46.37 18.81
N ALA A 345 2.56 -46.81 19.18
CA ALA A 345 1.82 -46.63 20.44
C ALA A 345 0.84 -45.42 20.57
N SER A 346 -0.46 -45.77 20.58
CA SER A 346 -1.71 -45.05 20.98
C SER A 346 -2.06 -43.74 20.23
N LEU A 347 -3.11 -43.60 19.40
CA LEU A 347 -4.42 -44.26 19.18
C LEU A 347 -4.48 -44.88 17.76
N SER A 348 -4.93 -46.12 17.62
CA SER A 348 -5.04 -46.80 16.33
C SER A 348 -6.40 -46.54 15.69
N ILE A 349 -6.43 -45.64 14.70
CA ILE A 349 -7.65 -45.30 13.95
C ILE A 349 -7.53 -45.58 12.43
N PHE A 350 -6.37 -46.03 11.92
CA PHE A 350 -6.20 -46.29 10.48
C PHE A 350 -5.71 -47.70 10.14
N PRO A 351 -6.45 -48.47 9.31
CA PRO A 351 -5.92 -49.67 8.67
C PRO A 351 -5.03 -49.29 7.47
N ASN A 352 -3.89 -49.98 7.34
CA ASN A 352 -3.03 -50.13 6.16
C ASN A 352 -2.00 -49.06 5.74
N LYS A 353 -1.00 -49.59 5.01
CA LYS A 353 0.40 -49.18 4.98
C LYS A 353 0.83 -48.29 3.81
N GLU A 354 0.04 -47.29 3.45
CA GLU A 354 0.33 -46.45 2.28
C GLU A 354 1.01 -45.11 2.59
N GLN A 355 1.82 -44.66 1.63
CA GLN A 355 2.63 -43.43 1.67
C GLN A 355 1.71 -42.20 1.59
N LEU A 356 1.76 -41.32 2.59
CA LEU A 356 1.00 -40.07 2.61
C LEU A 356 1.85 -38.95 2.00
N SER A 357 1.26 -38.19 1.07
CA SER A 357 1.82 -36.97 0.49
C SER A 357 1.31 -35.70 1.21
N GLY A 358 2.04 -34.58 1.05
CA GLY A 358 1.77 -33.30 1.73
C GLY A 358 0.35 -32.79 1.53
N ILE A 359 -0.17 -31.96 2.43
CA ILE A 359 -1.55 -31.45 2.33
C ILE A 359 -1.51 -30.01 1.83
N SER A 360 -2.13 -29.74 0.69
CA SER A 360 -2.20 -28.38 0.14
C SER A 360 -3.30 -27.55 0.77
N GLU A 361 -4.45 -28.17 1.03
CA GLU A 361 -5.63 -27.50 1.53
C GLU A 361 -6.47 -28.42 2.40
N LEU A 362 -7.17 -27.84 3.38
CA LEU A 362 -8.08 -28.57 4.25
C LEU A 362 -9.25 -27.68 4.67
N LEU A 363 -10.43 -28.27 4.81
CA LEU A 363 -11.63 -27.55 5.26
C LEU A 363 -12.59 -28.45 6.05
N PHE A 364 -12.89 -28.09 7.30
CA PHE A 364 -14.00 -28.68 8.06
C PHE A 364 -15.36 -28.27 7.48
N SER A 365 -16.29 -29.23 7.46
CA SER A 365 -17.70 -28.98 7.20
C SER A 365 -18.32 -28.02 8.25
N PRO A 366 -19.34 -27.22 7.90
CA PRO A 366 -20.00 -26.28 8.82
C PRO A 366 -20.59 -26.90 10.09
N ASP A 367 -20.94 -28.18 10.07
CA ASP A 367 -21.39 -28.92 11.26
C ASP A 367 -20.25 -29.63 12.02
N GLY A 368 -19.03 -29.61 11.48
CA GLY A 368 -17.81 -30.14 12.09
C GLY A 368 -17.69 -31.66 12.03
N LYS A 369 -18.62 -32.33 11.34
CA LYS A 369 -18.69 -33.79 11.28
C LYS A 369 -17.75 -34.39 10.24
N TYR A 370 -17.40 -33.63 9.23
CA TYR A 370 -16.48 -34.02 8.17
C TYR A 370 -15.32 -33.05 8.03
N LEU A 371 -14.16 -33.57 7.61
CA LEU A 371 -13.01 -32.81 7.14
C LEU A 371 -12.71 -33.23 5.70
N VAL A 372 -12.42 -32.29 4.81
CA VAL A 372 -11.82 -32.59 3.50
C VAL A 372 -10.38 -32.15 3.47
N THR A 373 -9.51 -32.95 2.83
CA THR A 373 -8.11 -32.60 2.60
C THR A 373 -7.72 -32.87 1.15
N SER A 374 -6.86 -32.00 0.61
CA SER A 374 -6.21 -32.14 -0.69
C SER A 374 -4.75 -32.48 -0.49
N HIS A 375 -4.22 -33.40 -1.29
CA HIS A 375 -2.87 -33.93 -1.14
C HIS A 375 -1.98 -33.68 -2.38
N TYR A 376 -0.77 -33.16 -2.16
CA TYR A 376 0.28 -32.98 -3.16
C TYR A 376 0.71 -34.31 -3.79
N ARG A 377 1.39 -34.26 -4.95
CA ARG A 377 1.95 -35.38 -5.75
C ARG A 377 0.94 -36.36 -6.37
N ASN A 378 -0.07 -36.80 -5.62
CA ASN A 378 -1.05 -37.76 -6.10
C ASN A 378 -2.39 -37.10 -6.51
N ASN A 379 -2.53 -35.79 -6.26
CA ASN A 379 -3.73 -35.01 -6.57
C ASN A 379 -5.00 -35.65 -5.98
N GLU A 380 -4.94 -36.18 -4.76
CA GLU A 380 -6.04 -36.90 -4.13
C GLU A 380 -6.89 -35.98 -3.25
N LEU A 381 -8.20 -36.20 -3.26
CA LEU A 381 -9.14 -35.66 -2.27
C LEU A 381 -9.44 -36.74 -1.24
N ARG A 382 -9.42 -36.39 0.04
CA ARG A 382 -9.87 -37.29 1.11
C ARG A 382 -10.99 -36.67 1.91
N LEU A 383 -12.06 -37.44 2.10
CA LEU A 383 -13.17 -37.11 3.00
C LEU A 383 -13.00 -37.91 4.28
N TRP A 384 -12.89 -37.22 5.41
CA TRP A 384 -12.69 -37.82 6.74
C TRP A 384 -13.94 -37.64 7.59
N SER A 385 -14.31 -38.68 8.35
CA SER A 385 -15.36 -38.66 9.38
C SER A 385 -14.73 -38.23 10.70
N THR A 386 -15.23 -37.21 11.39
CA THR A 386 -14.65 -36.79 12.68
C THR A 386 -15.08 -37.67 13.85
N ALA A 387 -16.05 -38.59 13.67
CA ALA A 387 -16.45 -39.54 14.71
C ALA A 387 -15.35 -40.55 15.03
N ASP A 388 -14.75 -41.08 13.98
CA ASP A 388 -13.81 -42.20 14.05
C ASP A 388 -12.59 -41.96 13.16
N TRP A 389 -12.38 -40.74 12.68
CA TRP A 389 -11.33 -40.33 11.74
C TRP A 389 -11.18 -41.19 10.49
N SER A 390 -12.08 -42.12 10.19
CA SER A 390 -12.03 -42.93 8.96
C SER A 390 -12.13 -42.03 7.73
N TYR A 391 -11.55 -42.45 6.60
CA TYR A 391 -11.58 -41.67 5.37
C TYR A 391 -11.88 -42.49 4.13
N ASN A 392 -12.40 -41.80 3.12
CA ASN A 392 -12.57 -42.29 1.77
C ASN A 392 -11.70 -41.45 0.83
N VAL A 393 -11.08 -42.09 -0.16
CA VAL A 393 -10.15 -41.44 -1.09
C VAL A 393 -10.79 -41.32 -2.46
N PHE A 394 -10.71 -40.13 -3.03
CA PHE A 394 -11.09 -39.83 -4.40
C PHE A 394 -9.82 -39.47 -5.18
N ASN A 395 -9.53 -40.24 -6.22
CA ASN A 395 -8.31 -40.16 -7.01
C ASN A 395 -8.61 -39.72 -8.45
N LEU A 396 -7.56 -39.55 -9.28
CA LEU A 396 -7.60 -39.32 -10.73
C LEU A 396 -7.89 -37.87 -11.16
N PHE A 397 -7.56 -36.87 -10.33
CA PHE A 397 -7.64 -35.47 -10.75
C PHE A 397 -6.40 -35.06 -11.56
N PRO A 398 -6.58 -34.32 -12.67
CA PRO A 398 -5.47 -33.91 -13.55
C PRO A 398 -4.53 -32.86 -12.93
N GLY A 399 -4.93 -32.22 -11.83
CA GLY A 399 -4.16 -31.19 -11.14
C GLY A 399 -4.42 -31.18 -9.63
N LEU A 400 -3.75 -30.28 -8.91
CA LEU A 400 -3.89 -30.13 -7.46
C LEU A 400 -5.29 -29.60 -7.10
N ILE A 401 -5.97 -30.23 -6.14
CA ILE A 401 -7.26 -29.72 -5.67
C ILE A 401 -7.07 -28.51 -4.77
N MET A 402 -7.89 -27.47 -4.98
CA MET A 402 -7.85 -26.19 -4.28
C MET A 402 -9.25 -25.62 -4.03
N SER A 403 -9.36 -24.60 -3.17
CA SER A 403 -10.53 -23.77 -2.92
C SER A 403 -11.77 -24.56 -2.45
N PHE A 404 -11.64 -25.33 -1.36
CA PHE A 404 -12.78 -26.05 -0.77
C PHE A 404 -13.84 -25.05 -0.27
N ASN A 405 -15.11 -25.32 -0.56
CA ASN A 405 -16.25 -24.49 -0.16
C ASN A 405 -17.46 -25.36 0.17
N TRP A 406 -17.71 -25.59 1.45
CA TRP A 406 -18.90 -26.32 1.91
C TRP A 406 -20.16 -25.47 1.82
N THR A 407 -21.23 -26.09 1.33
CA THR A 407 -22.59 -25.58 1.48
C THR A 407 -22.99 -25.52 2.96
N PRO A 408 -23.85 -24.57 3.39
CA PRO A 408 -24.17 -24.36 4.81
C PRO A 408 -24.78 -25.60 5.50
N ASP A 409 -25.46 -26.47 4.74
CA ASP A 409 -26.08 -27.70 5.24
C ASP A 409 -25.09 -28.88 5.34
N SER A 410 -23.81 -28.66 5.02
CA SER A 410 -22.72 -29.65 5.09
C SER A 410 -22.90 -30.86 4.17
N LYS A 411 -23.75 -30.79 3.13
CA LYS A 411 -24.00 -31.94 2.23
C LYS A 411 -23.20 -31.91 0.94
N VAL A 412 -22.83 -30.72 0.46
CA VAL A 412 -22.08 -30.53 -0.78
C VAL A 412 -20.85 -29.68 -0.52
N CYS A 413 -19.70 -30.09 -1.05
CA CYS A 413 -18.46 -29.31 -1.02
C CYS A 413 -18.01 -29.01 -2.46
N PHE A 414 -18.00 -27.74 -2.86
CA PHE A 414 -17.39 -27.31 -4.12
C PHE A 414 -15.87 -27.24 -3.98
N PHE A 415 -15.16 -27.58 -5.05
CA PHE A 415 -13.72 -27.45 -5.12
C PHE A 415 -13.25 -27.26 -6.58
N LEU A 416 -12.02 -26.79 -6.71
CA LEU A 416 -11.35 -26.56 -7.98
C LEU A 416 -10.20 -27.56 -8.15
N VAL A 417 -9.83 -27.80 -9.41
CA VAL A 417 -8.60 -28.53 -9.76
C VAL A 417 -7.69 -27.56 -10.49
N LYS A 418 -6.46 -27.35 -9.99
CA LYS A 418 -5.52 -26.37 -10.56
C LYS A 418 -5.32 -26.62 -12.06
N GLY A 419 -5.45 -25.55 -12.85
CA GLY A 419 -5.33 -25.59 -14.31
C GLY A 419 -6.60 -26.05 -15.04
N CYS A 420 -7.66 -26.41 -14.32
CA CYS A 420 -8.94 -26.78 -14.91
C CYS A 420 -9.93 -25.60 -14.96
N ARG A 421 -10.85 -25.67 -15.92
CA ARG A 421 -11.94 -24.72 -16.14
C ARG A 421 -13.26 -25.17 -15.51
N ASP A 422 -13.25 -26.27 -14.77
CA ASP A 422 -14.44 -26.91 -14.22
C ASP A 422 -14.58 -26.62 -12.73
N ILE A 423 -15.82 -26.37 -12.30
CA ILE A 423 -16.19 -26.45 -10.89
C ILE A 423 -16.72 -27.85 -10.63
N VAL A 424 -16.16 -28.49 -9.61
CA VAL A 424 -16.51 -29.85 -9.22
C VAL A 424 -17.12 -29.83 -7.83
N ALA A 425 -18.06 -30.74 -7.56
CA ALA A 425 -18.68 -30.89 -6.25
C ALA A 425 -18.56 -32.32 -5.73
N LEU A 426 -18.23 -32.44 -4.44
CA LEU A 426 -18.37 -33.65 -3.63
C LEU A 426 -19.74 -33.64 -2.97
N VAL A 427 -20.61 -34.58 -3.34
CA VAL A 427 -21.99 -34.70 -2.82
C VAL A 427 -22.11 -35.91 -1.91
N LEU A 428 -22.47 -35.70 -0.65
CA LEU A 428 -22.71 -36.77 0.31
C LEU A 428 -24.01 -37.51 -0.01
N LYS A 429 -23.94 -38.84 -0.17
CA LYS A 429 -25.11 -39.69 -0.47
C LYS A 429 -25.85 -40.16 0.78
N LYS A 430 -25.16 -40.24 1.90
CA LYS A 430 -25.68 -40.75 3.18
C LYS A 430 -25.36 -39.78 4.31
N PRO A 431 -26.17 -39.75 5.37
CA PRO A 431 -25.88 -38.94 6.54
C PRO A 431 -24.64 -39.46 7.30
N PHE A 432 -24.09 -38.61 8.15
CA PHE A 432 -22.97 -38.94 9.05
C PHE A 432 -23.22 -40.20 9.90
N PRO A 433 -22.21 -41.08 10.10
CA PRO A 433 -20.77 -40.94 9.77
C PRO A 433 -20.34 -41.55 8.43
N HIS A 434 -21.28 -41.87 7.54
CA HIS A 434 -20.94 -42.50 6.26
C HIS A 434 -20.10 -41.57 5.36
N LEU A 435 -19.15 -42.18 4.63
CA LEU A 435 -18.23 -41.52 3.69
C LEU A 435 -18.60 -41.77 2.22
N ASP A 436 -19.80 -42.30 1.98
CA ASP A 436 -20.38 -42.48 0.66
C ASP A 436 -20.66 -41.10 0.04
N ALA A 437 -19.83 -40.71 -0.92
CA ALA A 437 -19.99 -39.47 -1.66
C ALA A 437 -19.70 -39.69 -3.14
N GLU A 438 -20.17 -38.77 -3.98
CA GLU A 438 -19.94 -38.76 -5.42
C GLU A 438 -19.37 -37.43 -5.86
N ILE A 439 -18.49 -37.51 -6.87
CA ILE A 439 -17.91 -36.36 -7.53
C ILE A 439 -18.73 -36.06 -8.77
N ILE A 440 -19.27 -34.85 -8.86
CA ILE A 440 -20.03 -34.38 -10.02
C ILE A 440 -19.40 -33.12 -10.60
N SER A 441 -19.40 -33.00 -11.93
CA SER A 441 -19.08 -31.72 -12.58
C SER A 441 -20.30 -30.80 -12.47
N VAL A 442 -20.08 -29.58 -11.97
CA VAL A 442 -21.14 -28.59 -11.75
C VAL A 442 -21.30 -27.69 -12.97
N CYS A 443 -20.18 -27.20 -13.51
CA CYS A 443 -20.14 -26.38 -14.72
C CYS A 443 -18.72 -26.34 -15.29
N SER A 444 -18.63 -26.11 -16.61
CA SER A 444 -17.37 -25.87 -17.33
C SER A 444 -17.39 -24.49 -17.97
N PHE A 445 -16.35 -23.68 -17.76
CA PHE A 445 -16.25 -22.31 -18.27
C PHE A 445 -15.78 -22.22 -19.74
N GLU A 446 -15.97 -23.28 -20.52
CA GLU A 446 -15.74 -23.31 -21.98
C GLU A 446 -17.00 -23.07 -22.83
N SER A 447 -18.19 -23.46 -22.33
CA SER A 447 -19.36 -23.63 -23.19
C SER A 447 -20.54 -22.71 -22.89
N HIS A 448 -20.78 -22.25 -21.66
CA HIS A 448 -21.90 -21.35 -21.37
C HIS A 448 -21.64 -20.52 -20.10
N LEU A 449 -22.19 -19.30 -20.05
CA LEU A 449 -22.36 -18.43 -18.86
C LEU A 449 -21.27 -17.39 -18.54
N SER A 450 -20.65 -16.73 -19.52
CA SER A 450 -20.10 -15.39 -19.26
C SER A 450 -21.28 -14.41 -19.10
N PRO A 451 -21.47 -13.71 -17.97
CA PRO A 451 -22.39 -12.57 -17.93
C PRO A 451 -22.07 -11.62 -19.11
N VAL A 452 -23.07 -11.20 -19.88
CA VAL A 452 -22.89 -10.19 -20.95
C VAL A 452 -23.06 -8.81 -20.32
N ILE A 453 -22.43 -7.74 -20.83
CA ILE A 453 -22.67 -6.38 -20.34
C ILE A 453 -23.70 -5.71 -21.26
N LYS A 454 -24.89 -5.39 -20.74
CA LYS A 454 -25.83 -4.51 -21.44
C LYS A 454 -25.56 -3.07 -20.98
N SER A 455 -25.21 -2.19 -21.91
CA SER A 455 -25.03 -0.76 -21.65
C SER A 455 -26.39 -0.10 -21.40
N GLY A 456 -26.52 0.62 -20.28
CA GLY A 456 -27.71 1.39 -19.96
C GLY A 456 -27.78 2.65 -20.81
N SER A 457 -28.58 2.65 -21.87
CA SER A 457 -29.01 3.90 -22.49
C SER A 457 -30.06 4.56 -21.58
N ARG A 458 -29.88 5.86 -21.31
CA ARG A 458 -30.88 6.69 -20.62
C ARG A 458 -32.22 6.54 -21.34
N LEU A 459 -33.21 6.01 -20.64
CA LEU A 459 -34.62 6.06 -21.06
C LEU A 459 -35.03 7.53 -21.18
N SER A 460 -35.04 8.04 -22.40
CA SER A 460 -35.83 9.21 -22.75
C SER A 460 -37.26 8.74 -22.97
N GLU A 461 -38.19 9.37 -22.25
CA GLU A 461 -39.63 9.18 -22.39
C GLU A 461 -40.06 9.35 -23.85
N ARG A 462 -40.64 8.31 -24.45
CA ARG A 462 -41.66 8.47 -25.49
C ARG A 462 -42.75 7.42 -25.36
N GLU A 463 -43.93 7.91 -25.03
CA GLU A 463 -45.22 7.23 -25.17
C GLU A 463 -45.44 6.71 -26.60
N GLY A 464 -46.05 5.53 -26.75
CA GLY A 464 -46.52 5.05 -28.05
C GLY A 464 -47.11 3.64 -28.02
N LYS A 465 -48.44 3.56 -28.01
CA LYS A 465 -49.29 2.35 -28.07
C LYS A 465 -48.98 1.43 -29.27
N SER A 466 -49.00 0.11 -29.08
CA SER A 466 -49.89 -0.80 -29.83
C SER A 466 -49.79 -2.25 -29.32
N ASN A 467 -50.94 -2.93 -29.31
CA ASN A 467 -51.14 -4.34 -28.99
C ASN A 467 -50.73 -5.21 -30.18
N ASP A 468 -50.10 -6.37 -29.93
CA ASP A 468 -50.59 -7.66 -30.48
C ASP A 468 -49.85 -8.87 -29.87
N PHE A 469 -50.65 -9.89 -29.54
CA PHE A 469 -50.21 -11.21 -29.10
C PHE A 469 -49.95 -12.10 -30.33
N GLY A 470 -48.78 -12.76 -30.40
CA GLY A 470 -48.49 -13.78 -31.41
C GLY A 470 -47.34 -14.69 -30.99
N MET A 471 -47.63 -15.98 -30.85
CA MET A 471 -46.68 -17.05 -30.54
C MET A 471 -45.59 -17.20 -31.62
N MET A 472 -44.33 -17.44 -31.23
CA MET A 472 -43.38 -18.20 -32.04
C MET A 472 -42.45 -19.09 -31.21
N ASN A 473 -42.50 -20.37 -31.54
CA ASN A 473 -41.46 -21.38 -31.36
C ASN A 473 -40.26 -21.06 -32.27
N ASN A 474 -39.09 -21.60 -31.92
CA ASN A 474 -37.80 -21.69 -32.64
C ASN A 474 -36.73 -20.73 -32.12
N TYR A 475 -35.88 -21.24 -31.22
CA TYR A 475 -34.57 -20.65 -30.89
C TYR A 475 -33.47 -21.52 -31.51
N GLN A 476 -33.29 -21.36 -32.81
CA GLN A 476 -32.08 -21.68 -33.56
C GLN A 476 -32.15 -20.80 -34.80
N ASP A 477 -31.16 -19.93 -34.95
CA ASP A 477 -31.06 -18.82 -35.91
C ASP A 477 -31.65 -17.48 -35.42
N ASP A 478 -30.83 -16.72 -34.69
CA ASP A 478 -30.76 -15.26 -34.75
C ASP A 478 -29.45 -14.80 -34.06
N ILE A 479 -28.35 -14.85 -34.82
CA ILE A 479 -27.03 -14.30 -34.43
C ILE A 479 -26.80 -12.92 -35.06
N ASN A 480 -27.69 -12.40 -35.90
CA ASN A 480 -27.49 -11.10 -36.54
C ASN A 480 -28.70 -10.20 -36.30
N ASP A 481 -28.43 -9.02 -35.75
CA ASP A 481 -29.29 -7.83 -35.61
C ASP A 481 -29.74 -7.48 -34.18
N PHE A 482 -28.77 -7.11 -33.34
CA PHE A 482 -28.93 -6.02 -32.36
C PHE A 482 -27.59 -5.27 -32.23
N ASP A 483 -27.49 -4.16 -32.95
CA ASP A 483 -26.31 -3.29 -33.06
C ASP A 483 -26.21 -2.39 -31.81
N GLY A 484 -25.34 -2.74 -30.85
CA GLY A 484 -24.95 -1.85 -29.73
C GLY A 484 -24.67 -2.46 -28.35
N ALA A 485 -24.78 -3.78 -28.12
CA ALA A 485 -24.50 -4.40 -26.82
C ALA A 485 -23.08 -4.99 -26.71
N GLU A 486 -22.41 -4.75 -25.58
CA GLU A 486 -21.00 -5.09 -25.31
C GLU A 486 -20.83 -6.54 -24.83
N HIS A 487 -19.97 -7.33 -25.48
CA HIS A 487 -19.67 -8.72 -25.07
C HIS A 487 -18.25 -8.85 -24.50
N ILE A 488 -18.07 -8.62 -23.19
CA ILE A 488 -16.84 -9.02 -22.51
C ILE A 488 -16.90 -10.54 -22.29
N LYS A 489 -16.00 -11.30 -22.92
CA LYS A 489 -15.82 -12.72 -22.64
C LYS A 489 -14.91 -12.89 -21.43
N VAL A 490 -15.46 -13.42 -20.35
CA VAL A 490 -14.69 -13.84 -19.17
C VAL A 490 -14.85 -15.35 -19.02
N GLY A 491 -13.74 -16.08 -18.95
CA GLY A 491 -13.67 -17.55 -18.90
C GLY A 491 -12.24 -18.02 -18.63
N GLY A 492 -11.97 -19.32 -18.79
CA GLY A 492 -10.65 -19.90 -18.56
C GLY A 492 -10.48 -20.61 -17.22
N PRO A 493 -9.24 -21.05 -16.89
CA PRO A 493 -9.00 -21.76 -15.65
C PRO A 493 -9.32 -20.88 -14.45
N ILE A 494 -9.86 -21.51 -13.40
CA ILE A 494 -10.26 -20.80 -12.20
C ILE A 494 -9.08 -20.79 -11.22
N SER A 495 -8.69 -19.60 -10.77
CA SER A 495 -7.60 -19.43 -9.80
C SER A 495 -8.10 -19.51 -8.36
N LYS A 496 -9.29 -18.93 -8.07
CA LYS A 496 -9.90 -18.91 -6.73
C LYS A 496 -11.43 -18.91 -6.80
N MET A 497 -12.04 -19.47 -5.77
CA MET A 497 -13.49 -19.47 -5.60
C MET A 497 -13.89 -19.37 -4.13
N VAL A 498 -14.87 -18.53 -3.81
CA VAL A 498 -15.42 -18.43 -2.47
C VAL A 498 -16.95 -18.44 -2.49
N LEU A 499 -17.53 -19.32 -1.67
CA LEU A 499 -18.96 -19.40 -1.41
C LEU A 499 -19.31 -18.54 -0.20
N ASP A 500 -20.39 -17.79 -0.30
CA ASP A 500 -20.86 -16.99 0.82
C ASP A 500 -21.47 -17.87 1.93
N PRO A 501 -21.44 -17.42 3.20
CA PRO A 501 -21.97 -18.16 4.35
C PRO A 501 -23.43 -18.61 4.23
N THR A 502 -24.21 -17.95 3.38
CA THR A 502 -25.61 -18.31 3.12
C THR A 502 -25.76 -19.43 2.09
N GLY A 503 -24.68 -19.76 1.37
CA GLY A 503 -24.64 -20.72 0.28
C GLY A 503 -25.16 -20.18 -1.05
N ASN A 504 -25.74 -18.98 -1.07
CA ASN A 504 -26.49 -18.48 -2.22
C ASN A 504 -25.62 -17.80 -3.27
N ARG A 505 -24.41 -17.35 -2.92
CA ARG A 505 -23.53 -16.58 -3.82
C ARG A 505 -22.16 -17.21 -3.92
N LEU A 506 -21.68 -17.36 -5.15
CA LEU A 506 -20.35 -17.88 -5.47
C LEU A 506 -19.57 -16.82 -6.24
N VAL A 507 -18.37 -16.50 -5.78
CA VAL A 507 -17.48 -15.53 -6.43
C VAL A 507 -16.24 -16.25 -6.95
N ILE A 508 -15.87 -15.97 -8.18
CA ILE A 508 -14.86 -16.70 -8.96
C ILE A 508 -13.85 -15.72 -9.53
N ALA A 509 -12.57 -16.06 -9.41
CA ALA A 509 -11.44 -15.40 -10.07
C ALA A 509 -10.79 -16.34 -11.10
N PHE A 510 -10.27 -15.77 -12.19
CA PHE A 510 -9.67 -16.55 -13.29
C PHE A 510 -8.13 -16.49 -13.25
N ASP A 511 -7.49 -17.44 -13.91
CA ASP A 511 -6.03 -17.57 -14.04
C ASP A 511 -5.56 -17.18 -15.45
N SER A 512 -4.35 -16.61 -15.53
CA SER A 512 -3.65 -16.27 -16.78
C SER A 512 -2.82 -17.41 -17.36
N GLU A 513 -2.53 -18.48 -16.60
CA GLU A 513 -1.52 -19.50 -16.93
C GLU A 513 -1.74 -20.24 -18.28
N THR A 514 -2.94 -20.22 -18.89
CA THR A 514 -3.21 -21.01 -20.11
C THR A 514 -3.85 -20.28 -21.28
N ASP A 515 -4.39 -19.06 -21.11
CA ASP A 515 -5.12 -18.36 -22.16
C ASP A 515 -4.89 -16.85 -22.12
N LEU A 516 -4.30 -16.31 -23.20
CA LEU A 516 -4.00 -14.88 -23.40
C LEU A 516 -5.25 -13.98 -23.56
N ILE A 517 -6.46 -14.53 -23.42
CA ILE A 517 -7.72 -13.86 -23.78
C ILE A 517 -8.57 -13.49 -22.54
N ASN A 518 -8.22 -13.95 -21.35
CA ASN A 518 -9.04 -13.75 -20.15
C ASN A 518 -8.62 -12.52 -19.35
N ASP A 519 -9.61 -11.71 -18.95
CA ASP A 519 -9.37 -10.55 -18.09
C ASP A 519 -9.29 -10.99 -16.62
N ILE A 520 -8.05 -11.11 -16.12
CA ILE A 520 -7.74 -11.49 -14.73
C ILE A 520 -8.08 -10.40 -13.70
N SER A 521 -8.46 -9.20 -14.15
CA SER A 521 -8.87 -8.09 -13.27
C SER A 521 -10.35 -8.12 -12.89
N LEU A 522 -11.10 -9.13 -13.34
CA LEU A 522 -12.53 -9.28 -13.07
C LEU A 522 -12.82 -10.46 -12.13
N LEU A 523 -13.80 -10.30 -11.25
CA LEU A 523 -14.41 -11.40 -10.50
C LEU A 523 -15.81 -11.68 -11.02
N ALA A 524 -16.12 -12.93 -11.34
CA ALA A 524 -17.46 -13.34 -11.73
C ALA A 524 -18.30 -13.71 -10.51
N VAL A 525 -19.56 -13.27 -10.48
CA VAL A 525 -20.49 -13.51 -9.38
C VAL A 525 -21.66 -14.36 -9.88
N TYR A 526 -21.96 -15.44 -9.15
CA TYR A 526 -23.03 -16.37 -9.47
C TYR A 526 -23.99 -16.54 -8.30
N LYS A 527 -25.27 -16.75 -8.61
CA LYS A 527 -26.27 -17.30 -7.69
C LYS A 527 -26.22 -18.82 -7.76
N VAL A 528 -26.17 -19.48 -6.60
CA VAL A 528 -26.18 -20.94 -6.49
C VAL A 528 -27.62 -21.43 -6.35
N GLN A 529 -28.06 -22.30 -7.26
CA GLN A 529 -29.36 -22.96 -7.17
C GLN A 529 -29.24 -24.31 -6.45
N HIS A 530 -29.45 -24.29 -5.15
CA HIS A 530 -29.39 -25.48 -4.29
C HIS A 530 -30.37 -26.58 -4.71
N GLU A 531 -31.60 -26.24 -5.09
CA GLU A 531 -32.62 -27.23 -5.49
C GLU A 531 -32.19 -28.10 -6.69
N SER A 532 -31.38 -27.53 -7.59
CA SER A 532 -30.81 -28.22 -8.75
C SER A 532 -29.71 -29.22 -8.36
N LEU A 533 -28.96 -28.95 -7.29
CA LEU A 533 -27.92 -29.83 -6.74
C LEU A 533 -28.48 -30.99 -5.91
N PHE A 534 -29.60 -30.77 -5.21
CA PHE A 534 -30.18 -31.74 -4.28
C PHE A 534 -31.16 -32.73 -4.91
N LYS A 535 -31.47 -32.61 -6.22
CA LYS A 535 -32.15 -33.66 -7.01
C LYS A 535 -31.18 -34.78 -7.39
N ALA A 536 -30.52 -35.38 -6.40
CA ALA A 536 -29.56 -36.47 -6.61
C ALA A 536 -30.28 -37.76 -7.04
N GLY A 537 -29.91 -38.28 -8.21
CA GLY A 537 -30.46 -39.51 -8.80
C GLY A 537 -30.63 -39.50 -10.33
N ARG A 538 -30.43 -38.35 -10.99
CA ARG A 538 -30.29 -38.25 -12.45
C ARG A 538 -28.98 -37.53 -12.77
N THR A 539 -28.35 -37.93 -13.88
CA THR A 539 -27.34 -37.12 -14.57
C THR A 539 -27.88 -35.70 -14.67
N ILE A 540 -27.09 -34.69 -14.28
CA ILE A 540 -27.46 -33.29 -14.53
C ILE A 540 -27.64 -33.18 -16.05
N ASP A 541 -28.89 -33.06 -16.51
CA ASP A 541 -29.17 -32.75 -17.93
C ASP A 541 -28.46 -31.43 -18.25
N SER A 542 -27.92 -31.30 -19.47
CA SER A 542 -27.18 -30.12 -19.93
C SER A 542 -27.96 -28.80 -19.75
N ASP A 543 -29.28 -28.87 -19.57
CA ASP A 543 -30.18 -27.72 -19.41
C ASP A 543 -30.37 -27.26 -17.95
N THR A 544 -29.93 -28.02 -16.94
CA THR A 544 -30.10 -27.65 -15.53
C THR A 544 -28.95 -26.75 -15.06
N ARG A 545 -29.21 -25.44 -14.96
CA ARG A 545 -28.20 -24.46 -14.51
C ARG A 545 -28.08 -24.43 -12.99
N VAL A 546 -27.00 -25.02 -12.45
CA VAL A 546 -26.66 -24.93 -11.02
C VAL A 546 -26.18 -23.53 -10.63
N LEU A 547 -25.45 -22.86 -11.52
CA LEU A 547 -24.95 -21.50 -11.33
C LEU A 547 -25.66 -20.56 -12.30
N ILE A 548 -26.24 -19.49 -11.76
CA ILE A 548 -26.84 -18.41 -12.55
C ILE A 548 -25.92 -17.20 -12.48
N PRO A 549 -25.41 -16.69 -13.61
CA PRO A 549 -24.56 -15.50 -13.63
C PRO A 549 -25.34 -14.30 -13.11
N LEU A 550 -24.78 -13.61 -12.13
CA LEU A 550 -25.32 -12.35 -11.60
C LEU A 550 -24.60 -11.13 -12.17
N GLY A 551 -23.32 -11.25 -12.51
CA GLY A 551 -22.52 -10.13 -13.03
C GLY A 551 -21.04 -10.25 -12.71
N TYR A 552 -20.33 -9.12 -12.74
CA TYR A 552 -18.91 -9.04 -12.40
C TYR A 552 -18.59 -7.92 -11.41
N ILE A 553 -17.47 -8.08 -10.70
CA ILE A 553 -16.82 -7.04 -9.92
C ILE A 553 -15.52 -6.66 -10.63
N ARG A 554 -15.36 -5.37 -10.92
CA ARG A 554 -14.16 -4.81 -11.57
C ARG A 554 -13.05 -4.54 -10.56
N GLY A 555 -11.82 -4.89 -10.92
CA GLY A 555 -10.61 -4.56 -10.16
C GLY A 555 -10.11 -3.12 -10.38
N PRO A 556 -9.06 -2.71 -9.66
CA PRO A 556 -8.46 -1.38 -9.79
C PRO A 556 -7.91 -1.10 -11.20
N GLY A 557 -8.02 0.16 -11.66
CA GLY A 557 -7.49 0.58 -12.97
C GLY A 557 -8.50 0.53 -14.12
N TRP A 558 -9.76 0.24 -13.83
CA TRP A 558 -10.89 0.49 -14.72
C TRP A 558 -11.29 1.97 -14.64
N ASP A 559 -10.97 2.77 -15.66
CA ASP A 559 -11.50 4.13 -15.87
C ASP A 559 -12.56 4.15 -16.99
N SER A 560 -13.38 5.20 -17.03
CA SER A 560 -14.44 5.42 -18.04
C SER A 560 -13.91 5.62 -19.47
N HIS A 561 -12.59 5.73 -19.64
CA HIS A 561 -11.91 6.01 -20.91
C HIS A 561 -10.94 4.90 -21.37
N SER A 562 -10.79 3.82 -20.60
CA SER A 562 -9.97 2.68 -21.00
C SER A 562 -10.58 2.01 -22.22
N ASN A 563 -9.76 1.85 -23.27
CA ASN A 563 -10.17 1.21 -24.52
C ASN A 563 -10.82 -0.16 -24.24
N MET A 564 -12.14 -0.23 -24.40
CA MET A 564 -13.02 -1.31 -23.90
C MET A 564 -12.89 -2.64 -24.66
N ASN A 565 -11.98 -2.72 -25.64
CA ASN A 565 -11.81 -3.85 -26.56
C ASN A 565 -10.50 -4.65 -26.36
N LYS A 566 -9.72 -4.41 -25.30
CA LYS A 566 -8.49 -5.18 -25.03
C LYS A 566 -8.55 -5.88 -23.70
N VAL A 567 -8.23 -7.18 -23.72
CA VAL A 567 -7.93 -8.01 -22.55
C VAL A 567 -6.83 -7.32 -21.75
N LYS A 568 -7.13 -6.97 -20.50
CA LYS A 568 -6.25 -6.15 -19.66
C LYS A 568 -5.30 -7.03 -18.85
N LEU A 569 -4.34 -7.67 -19.55
CA LEU A 569 -3.30 -8.51 -18.93
C LEU A 569 -2.39 -7.73 -17.97
N ASP A 570 -2.30 -6.41 -18.12
CA ASP A 570 -1.48 -5.53 -17.29
C ASP A 570 -2.22 -4.99 -16.05
N LEU A 571 -3.51 -5.31 -15.89
CA LEU A 571 -4.26 -4.94 -14.69
C LEU A 571 -4.07 -5.96 -13.56
N PRO A 572 -4.22 -5.53 -12.31
CA PRO A 572 -3.86 -6.33 -11.15
C PRO A 572 -4.85 -7.48 -10.95
N ALA A 573 -4.33 -8.68 -10.68
CA ALA A 573 -5.14 -9.85 -10.37
C ALA A 573 -5.59 -9.86 -8.89
N PRO A 574 -6.70 -10.53 -8.53
CA PRO A 574 -7.10 -10.69 -7.14
C PRO A 574 -6.17 -11.69 -6.41
N THR A 575 -5.52 -11.24 -5.33
CA THR A 575 -4.64 -12.07 -4.49
C THR A 575 -5.40 -12.89 -3.44
N ASN A 576 -6.43 -12.32 -2.81
CA ASN A 576 -7.26 -13.02 -1.83
C ASN A 576 -8.72 -12.64 -2.03
N ILE A 577 -9.61 -13.64 -1.90
CA ILE A 577 -11.07 -13.46 -1.87
C ILE A 577 -11.63 -14.23 -0.68
N LEU A 578 -12.44 -13.58 0.16
CA LEU A 578 -13.13 -14.23 1.28
C LEU A 578 -14.44 -13.50 1.65
N PHE A 579 -15.41 -14.25 2.18
CA PHE A 579 -16.60 -13.66 2.80
C PHE A 579 -16.45 -13.54 4.32
N ALA A 580 -16.96 -12.43 4.87
CA ALA A 580 -17.12 -12.27 6.31
C ALA A 580 -18.39 -13.01 6.78
N PRO A 581 -18.29 -13.95 7.74
CA PRO A 581 -19.42 -14.77 8.18
C PRO A 581 -20.48 -14.05 9.02
N SER A 582 -20.20 -12.87 9.58
CA SER A 582 -21.02 -12.30 10.68
C SER A 582 -21.31 -10.80 10.54
N TYR A 583 -21.44 -10.29 9.32
CA TYR A 583 -21.75 -8.88 9.08
C TYR A 583 -23.27 -8.61 9.12
N GLU A 584 -23.67 -7.57 9.84
CA GLU A 584 -25.07 -7.32 10.27
C GLU A 584 -26.05 -7.09 9.13
N TYR A 585 -25.56 -6.65 7.96
CA TYR A 585 -26.37 -6.40 6.78
C TYR A 585 -26.38 -7.58 5.79
N GLY A 586 -25.51 -8.57 5.90
CA GLY A 586 -25.39 -9.70 4.95
C GLY A 586 -23.94 -10.21 4.84
N SER A 587 -23.60 -11.09 3.89
CA SER A 587 -22.21 -11.52 3.73
C SER A 587 -21.37 -10.45 3.01
N LEU A 588 -20.40 -9.87 3.71
CA LEU A 588 -19.44 -8.91 3.17
C LEU A 588 -18.32 -9.65 2.40
N LEU A 589 -18.16 -9.36 1.12
CA LEU A 589 -17.06 -9.89 0.30
C LEU A 589 -15.82 -9.00 0.46
N LEU A 590 -14.71 -9.59 0.86
CA LEU A 590 -13.40 -8.93 0.83
C LEU A 590 -12.57 -9.47 -0.32
N VAL A 591 -11.95 -8.54 -1.05
CA VAL A 591 -11.02 -8.82 -2.13
C VAL A 591 -9.73 -8.02 -1.87
N THR A 592 -8.58 -8.67 -1.97
CA THR A 592 -7.29 -7.97 -2.08
C THR A 592 -6.77 -8.15 -3.50
N TRP A 593 -6.23 -7.10 -4.10
CA TRP A 593 -5.64 -7.13 -5.43
C TRP A 593 -4.12 -7.17 -5.33
N GLU A 594 -3.44 -7.72 -6.33
CA GLU A 594 -2.02 -7.46 -6.55
C GLU A 594 -1.82 -5.94 -6.64
N CYS A 595 -0.66 -5.43 -6.22
CA CYS A 595 -0.42 -3.98 -6.06
C CYS A 595 -0.98 -3.21 -7.25
N GLY A 596 -2.13 -2.60 -7.01
CA GLY A 596 -3.11 -2.45 -8.05
C GLY A 596 -3.04 -1.11 -8.73
N LYS A 597 -1.93 -0.85 -9.42
CA LYS A 597 -1.66 0.24 -10.36
C LYS A 597 -0.17 0.18 -10.68
N ASP A 598 0.21 0.64 -11.86
CA ASP A 598 1.52 1.25 -12.11
C ASP A 598 1.79 2.30 -11.03
N SER A 599 2.35 1.88 -9.91
CA SER A 599 2.67 2.78 -8.82
C SER A 599 3.83 3.65 -9.28
N PRO A 600 3.74 4.98 -9.13
CA PRO A 600 4.90 5.84 -9.31
C PRO A 600 6.07 5.28 -8.51
N ARG A 601 7.23 5.21 -9.15
CA ARG A 601 8.45 4.65 -8.58
C ARG A 601 9.66 5.33 -9.17
N VAL A 602 10.77 5.27 -8.45
CA VAL A 602 12.00 5.95 -8.86
C VAL A 602 12.60 5.25 -10.07
N GLY A 603 12.88 6.02 -11.13
CA GLY A 603 13.51 5.53 -12.34
C GLY A 603 14.64 6.45 -12.83
N ILE A 604 15.58 5.87 -13.59
CA ILE A 604 16.68 6.62 -14.24
C ILE A 604 16.55 6.49 -15.75
N ALA A 605 16.50 7.62 -16.45
CA ALA A 605 16.49 7.68 -17.91
C ALA A 605 17.82 7.18 -18.51
N ILE A 606 17.74 6.31 -19.52
CA ILE A 606 18.88 5.86 -20.34
C ILE A 606 18.41 5.59 -21.77
N GLY A 607 18.91 6.37 -22.73
CA GLY A 607 18.43 6.28 -24.11
C GLY A 607 16.92 6.53 -24.20
N ASP A 608 16.17 5.57 -24.75
CA ASP A 608 14.70 5.55 -24.82
C ASP A 608 14.05 4.65 -23.75
N GLN A 609 14.82 4.27 -22.72
CA GLN A 609 14.42 3.39 -21.63
C GLN A 609 14.55 4.06 -20.26
N ILE A 610 13.91 3.46 -19.27
CA ILE A 610 13.93 3.84 -17.87
C ILE A 610 14.38 2.62 -17.08
N LEU A 611 15.46 2.78 -16.34
CA LEU A 611 15.90 1.80 -15.35
C LEU A 611 15.05 1.94 -14.08
N ASP A 612 14.28 0.92 -13.73
CA ASP A 612 13.48 0.83 -12.52
C ASP A 612 14.37 0.54 -11.30
N MET A 613 14.54 1.56 -10.46
CA MET A 613 15.44 1.47 -9.30
C MET A 613 14.87 0.56 -8.20
N SER A 614 13.55 0.34 -8.17
CA SER A 614 12.91 -0.56 -7.20
C SER A 614 13.27 -2.02 -7.46
N ILE A 615 13.46 -2.41 -8.73
CA ILE A 615 13.87 -3.76 -9.10
C ILE A 615 15.31 -4.01 -8.63
N LEU A 616 16.24 -3.09 -8.89
CA LEU A 616 17.61 -3.18 -8.39
C LEU A 616 17.65 -3.25 -6.86
N ALA A 617 16.78 -2.49 -6.19
CA ALA A 617 16.70 -2.52 -4.73
C ALA A 617 16.19 -3.87 -4.18
N ARG A 618 15.18 -4.49 -4.80
CA ARG A 618 14.66 -5.81 -4.39
C ARG A 618 15.71 -6.91 -4.51
N HIS A 619 16.61 -6.79 -5.48
CA HIS A 619 17.72 -7.72 -5.70
C HIS A 619 18.96 -7.39 -4.86
N ASN A 620 18.87 -6.48 -3.89
CA ASN A 620 19.94 -6.10 -2.98
C ASN A 620 21.20 -5.56 -3.70
N ILE A 621 21.06 -4.97 -4.89
CA ILE A 621 22.19 -4.44 -5.67
C ILE A 621 22.96 -3.34 -4.91
N PHE A 622 22.29 -2.64 -4.00
CA PHE A 622 22.85 -1.53 -3.22
C PHE A 622 23.34 -1.93 -1.81
N SER A 623 23.38 -3.22 -1.46
CA SER A 623 23.66 -3.69 -0.08
C SER A 623 25.06 -3.32 0.43
N GLY A 624 25.98 -2.93 -0.44
CA GLY A 624 27.33 -2.46 -0.08
C GLY A 624 27.40 -1.03 0.43
N ILE A 625 26.30 -0.27 0.39
CA ILE A 625 26.25 1.12 0.86
C ILE A 625 25.77 1.15 2.31
N GLU A 626 26.66 1.52 3.23
CA GLU A 626 26.35 1.57 4.67
C GLU A 626 25.25 2.60 4.98
N GLY A 627 24.25 2.21 5.78
CA GLY A 627 23.17 3.09 6.22
C GLY A 627 22.10 3.39 5.17
N PHE A 628 22.10 2.70 4.03
CA PHE A 628 21.15 2.92 2.94
C PHE A 628 20.12 1.80 2.80
N ASP A 629 18.86 2.10 3.14
CA ASP A 629 17.72 1.21 2.86
C ASP A 629 17.14 1.51 1.47
N ALA A 630 17.81 0.98 0.44
CA ALA A 630 17.47 1.24 -0.95
C ALA A 630 16.03 0.84 -1.31
N LEU A 631 15.51 -0.25 -0.74
CA LEU A 631 14.17 -0.72 -1.04
C LEU A 631 13.12 0.26 -0.52
N SER A 632 13.32 0.78 0.70
CA SER A 632 12.42 1.78 1.27
C SER A 632 12.40 3.08 0.48
N VAL A 633 13.54 3.47 -0.11
CA VAL A 633 13.72 4.74 -0.84
C VAL A 633 13.26 4.65 -2.29
N PHE A 634 13.67 3.62 -3.03
CA PHE A 634 13.37 3.51 -4.46
C PHE A 634 11.97 2.95 -4.77
N SER A 635 11.26 2.44 -3.75
CA SER A 635 9.84 2.07 -3.86
C SER A 635 8.89 3.22 -3.53
N GLN A 636 9.38 4.44 -3.30
CA GLN A 636 8.53 5.62 -3.06
C GLN A 636 7.95 6.18 -4.35
N ASP A 637 6.85 6.92 -4.20
CA ASP A 637 6.14 7.62 -5.28
C ASP A 637 6.83 8.91 -5.75
N CYS A 638 7.89 9.34 -5.06
CA CYS A 638 8.64 10.56 -5.34
C CYS A 638 10.09 10.47 -4.81
N LEU A 639 10.93 11.42 -5.19
CA LEU A 639 12.37 11.43 -4.87
C LEU A 639 12.70 12.00 -3.48
N ASN A 640 11.73 12.51 -2.70
CA ASN A 640 12.02 13.24 -1.45
C ASN A 640 12.91 12.44 -0.47
N ASP A 641 12.62 11.15 -0.27
CA ASP A 641 13.41 10.30 0.64
C ASP A 641 14.83 10.07 0.13
N TYR A 642 15.02 10.04 -1.19
CA TYR A 642 16.36 9.95 -1.80
C TYR A 642 17.09 11.29 -1.74
N MET A 643 16.39 12.40 -2.00
CA MET A 643 16.88 13.77 -1.85
C MET A 643 17.25 14.10 -0.41
N ALA A 644 16.61 13.48 0.59
CA ALA A 644 16.92 13.70 2.00
C ALA A 644 18.27 13.11 2.44
N LEU A 645 18.84 12.22 1.63
CA LEU A 645 20.18 11.66 1.85
C LEU A 645 21.25 12.69 1.48
N ASP A 646 22.51 12.25 1.37
CA ASP A 646 23.61 13.13 0.98
C ASP A 646 24.55 12.44 0.00
N LYS A 647 25.60 13.16 -0.42
CA LYS A 647 26.58 12.71 -1.41
C LYS A 647 27.24 11.38 -1.06
N ARG A 648 27.29 10.98 0.23
CA ARG A 648 27.81 9.66 0.64
C ARG A 648 26.93 8.51 0.16
N ILE A 649 25.68 8.78 -0.21
CA ILE A 649 24.76 7.82 -0.82
C ILE A 649 24.56 8.11 -2.32
N TRP A 650 24.37 9.37 -2.71
CA TRP A 650 24.07 9.71 -4.10
C TRP A 650 25.18 9.26 -5.07
N SER A 651 26.44 9.56 -4.75
CA SER A 651 27.55 9.25 -5.65
C SER A 651 27.84 7.74 -5.75
N PRO A 652 27.82 6.94 -4.65
CA PRO A 652 27.89 5.48 -4.78
C PRO A 652 26.74 4.86 -5.57
N VAL A 653 25.50 5.34 -5.39
CA VAL A 653 24.36 4.87 -6.21
C VAL A 653 24.61 5.16 -7.69
N ARG A 654 25.02 6.37 -8.04
CA ARG A 654 25.36 6.75 -9.42
C ARG A 654 26.44 5.84 -9.99
N LYS A 655 27.49 5.54 -9.21
CA LYS A 655 28.58 4.65 -9.62
C LYS A 655 28.09 3.23 -9.90
N ILE A 656 27.29 2.65 -8.99
CA ILE A 656 26.73 1.30 -9.13
C ILE A 656 25.81 1.22 -10.36
N VAL A 657 24.93 2.22 -10.54
CA VAL A 657 24.05 2.28 -11.72
C VAL A 657 24.85 2.41 -13.01
N THR A 658 25.90 3.25 -13.03
CA THR A 658 26.76 3.40 -14.20
C THR A 658 27.45 2.08 -14.54
N GLU A 659 27.98 1.38 -13.54
CA GLU A 659 28.58 0.06 -13.73
C GLU A 659 27.57 -0.97 -14.25
N PHE A 660 26.36 -0.97 -13.71
CA PHE A 660 25.25 -1.81 -14.17
C PHE A 660 24.90 -1.53 -15.64
N LEU A 661 24.85 -0.27 -16.06
CA LEU A 661 24.46 0.13 -17.41
C LEU A 661 25.58 -0.09 -18.45
N VAL A 662 26.84 0.13 -18.09
CA VAL A 662 27.97 0.08 -19.02
C VAL A 662 28.55 -1.33 -19.17
N ASN A 663 28.56 -2.13 -18.09
CA ASN A 663 29.18 -3.44 -18.09
C ASN A 663 28.12 -4.55 -18.03
N ASP A 664 27.85 -5.15 -19.20
CA ASP A 664 26.94 -6.30 -19.35
C ASP A 664 27.35 -7.49 -18.47
N ASP A 665 28.64 -7.59 -18.15
CA ASP A 665 29.23 -8.62 -17.29
C ASP A 665 29.34 -8.25 -15.81
N SER A 666 28.80 -7.09 -15.41
CA SER A 666 28.83 -6.63 -14.01
C SER A 666 28.20 -7.63 -13.07
N ASN A 667 28.75 -7.73 -11.85
CA ASN A 667 28.17 -8.56 -10.79
C ASN A 667 26.72 -8.17 -10.51
N ALA A 668 26.38 -6.88 -10.63
CA ALA A 668 25.02 -6.38 -10.45
C ALA A 668 24.04 -6.95 -11.48
N ARG A 669 24.39 -7.00 -12.78
CA ARG A 669 23.53 -7.64 -13.80
C ARG A 669 23.39 -9.15 -13.61
N LYS A 670 24.48 -9.83 -13.21
CA LYS A 670 24.49 -11.27 -12.95
C LYS A 670 23.60 -11.69 -11.77
N MET A 671 23.26 -10.75 -10.89
CA MET A 671 22.34 -10.99 -9.76
C MET A 671 20.85 -10.89 -10.17
N LEU A 672 20.54 -10.41 -11.38
CA LEU A 672 19.18 -10.27 -11.88
C LEU A 672 18.87 -11.34 -12.94
N PRO A 673 17.62 -11.87 -12.99
CA PRO A 673 17.14 -12.69 -14.08
C PRO A 673 17.35 -12.02 -15.45
N GLU A 674 17.61 -12.83 -16.47
CA GLU A 674 17.82 -12.39 -17.86
C GLU A 674 18.82 -11.21 -18.02
N ASN A 675 19.82 -11.11 -17.15
CA ASN A 675 20.82 -10.03 -17.11
C ASN A 675 20.21 -8.62 -16.94
N GLY A 676 19.07 -8.51 -16.23
CA GLY A 676 18.46 -7.26 -15.82
C GLY A 676 17.51 -6.61 -16.84
N LYS A 677 17.07 -7.34 -17.88
CA LYS A 677 16.10 -6.83 -18.87
C LYS A 677 14.77 -6.40 -18.23
N GLU A 678 14.31 -7.15 -17.23
CA GLU A 678 13.12 -6.84 -16.45
C GLU A 678 13.17 -5.47 -15.75
N ALA A 679 14.37 -4.93 -15.50
CA ALA A 679 14.55 -3.63 -14.87
C ALA A 679 14.44 -2.46 -15.86
N LEU A 680 14.33 -2.72 -17.16
CA LEU A 680 14.30 -1.69 -18.21
C LEU A 680 12.89 -1.56 -18.79
N VAL A 681 12.30 -0.38 -18.64
CA VAL A 681 10.97 -0.03 -19.14
C VAL A 681 11.10 0.96 -20.30
N SER A 682 10.39 0.74 -21.40
CA SER A 682 10.39 1.74 -22.49
C SER A 682 9.76 3.05 -22.03
N MET A 683 10.42 4.19 -22.28
CA MET A 683 9.87 5.52 -21.95
C MET A 683 8.52 5.77 -22.61
N LYS A 684 8.25 5.17 -23.79
CA LYS A 684 6.97 5.29 -24.51
C LYS A 684 5.80 4.66 -23.78
N ASN A 685 6.08 3.67 -22.93
CA ASN A 685 5.08 2.96 -22.14
C ASN A 685 4.99 3.51 -20.71
N ALA A 686 5.71 4.60 -20.40
CA ALA A 686 5.78 5.16 -19.06
C ALA A 686 5.10 6.53 -19.00
N LYS A 687 4.40 6.79 -17.90
CA LYS A 687 3.86 8.11 -17.57
C LYS A 687 4.77 8.79 -16.56
N MET A 688 5.26 9.98 -16.91
CA MET A 688 6.06 10.77 -15.99
C MET A 688 5.17 11.50 -15.00
N HIS A 689 5.66 11.67 -13.78
CA HIS A 689 5.00 12.37 -12.68
C HIS A 689 5.89 13.52 -12.17
N LEU A 690 5.38 14.34 -11.25
CA LEU A 690 6.22 15.28 -10.53
C LEU A 690 7.33 14.50 -9.78
N PRO A 691 8.60 14.91 -9.90
CA PRO A 691 9.71 14.17 -9.32
C PRO A 691 9.75 14.22 -7.79
N ALA A 692 9.15 15.25 -7.17
CA ALA A 692 9.14 15.42 -5.73
C ALA A 692 7.78 15.99 -5.26
N LYS A 693 7.43 15.69 -4.01
CA LYS A 693 6.43 16.44 -3.24
C LYS A 693 7.08 17.75 -2.80
N ILE A 694 6.74 18.83 -3.48
CA ILE A 694 7.33 20.15 -3.23
C ILE A 694 6.73 20.73 -1.95
N GLY A 695 7.56 20.94 -0.94
CA GLY A 695 7.16 21.57 0.31
C GLY A 695 6.92 23.06 0.10
N ASP A 696 7.99 23.78 -0.23
CA ASP A 696 7.98 25.17 -0.64
C ASP A 696 8.57 25.35 -2.05
N TYR A 697 8.00 26.32 -2.78
CA TYR A 697 8.56 26.81 -4.04
C TYR A 697 8.95 28.28 -3.84
N THR A 698 10.19 28.63 -4.17
CA THR A 698 10.68 30.01 -4.17
C THR A 698 11.23 30.35 -5.54
N ASP A 699 10.91 31.55 -6.01
CA ASP A 699 11.28 32.02 -7.32
C ASP A 699 12.19 33.25 -7.20
N PHE A 700 13.39 33.15 -7.76
CA PHE A 700 14.37 34.24 -7.72
C PHE A 700 14.21 35.19 -8.91
N TYR A 701 15.04 36.23 -8.93
CA TYR A 701 15.08 37.21 -9.99
C TYR A 701 16.52 37.45 -10.44
N ALA A 702 17.21 36.38 -10.84
CA ALA A 702 18.67 36.33 -10.90
C ALA A 702 19.33 36.70 -12.25
N SER A 703 18.57 36.87 -13.34
CA SER A 703 19.11 37.38 -14.61
C SER A 703 19.15 38.90 -14.62
N LYS A 704 20.33 39.47 -14.89
CA LYS A 704 20.53 40.93 -14.93
C LYS A 704 19.83 41.54 -16.13
N GLU A 705 19.94 40.87 -17.28
CA GLU A 705 19.37 41.28 -18.56
C GLU A 705 17.85 41.33 -18.45
N HIS A 706 17.24 40.27 -17.92
CA HIS A 706 15.80 40.23 -17.67
C HIS A 706 15.35 41.36 -16.73
N ALA A 707 16.03 41.51 -15.58
CA ALA A 707 15.73 42.57 -14.62
C ALA A 707 15.85 43.98 -15.21
N THR A 708 16.85 44.18 -16.07
CA THR A 708 17.07 45.44 -16.78
C THR A 708 15.98 45.69 -17.82
N ASN A 709 15.63 44.70 -18.62
CA ASN A 709 14.59 44.80 -19.65
C ASN A 709 13.23 45.18 -19.05
N VAL A 710 12.78 44.43 -18.04
CA VAL A 710 11.54 44.73 -17.30
C VAL A 710 11.63 46.12 -16.67
N GLY A 711 12.76 46.42 -16.03
CA GLY A 711 13.04 47.73 -15.47
C GLY A 711 12.85 48.88 -16.46
N ILE A 712 13.41 48.76 -17.65
CA ILE A 712 13.28 49.76 -18.72
C ILE A 712 11.81 49.95 -19.11
N MET A 713 11.06 48.86 -19.28
CA MET A 713 9.65 48.92 -19.68
C MET A 713 8.76 49.60 -18.64
N PHE A 714 9.03 49.41 -17.35
CA PHE A 714 8.17 49.92 -16.27
C PHE A 714 8.64 51.26 -15.68
N ARG A 715 9.96 51.51 -15.63
CA ARG A 715 10.55 52.67 -14.93
C ARG A 715 11.44 53.54 -15.81
N GLY A 716 11.67 53.15 -17.07
CA GLY A 716 12.58 53.84 -17.98
C GLY A 716 14.05 53.45 -17.78
N LYS A 717 14.89 53.84 -18.73
CA LYS A 717 16.29 53.37 -18.84
C LYS A 717 17.17 53.74 -17.64
N ASP A 718 16.97 54.93 -17.09
CA ASP A 718 17.81 55.46 -16.01
C ASP A 718 17.52 54.80 -14.64
N ASN A 719 16.36 54.15 -14.48
CA ASN A 719 15.90 53.54 -13.22
C ASN A 719 15.54 52.05 -13.39
N ALA A 720 16.21 51.38 -14.33
CA ALA A 720 15.87 50.01 -14.72
C ALA A 720 15.99 49.04 -13.53
N LEU A 721 17.13 49.01 -12.83
CA LEU A 721 17.32 48.15 -11.68
C LEU A 721 17.10 48.92 -10.37
N ASN A 722 16.37 48.30 -9.43
CA ASN A 722 16.30 48.82 -8.08
C ASN A 722 17.67 48.67 -7.39
N PRO A 723 18.06 49.57 -6.47
CA PRO A 723 19.39 49.55 -5.86
C PRO A 723 19.76 48.21 -5.22
N ASN A 724 18.81 47.53 -4.58
CA ASN A 724 19.03 46.26 -3.89
C ASN A 724 19.43 45.09 -4.81
N TRP A 725 19.07 45.13 -6.10
CA TRP A 725 19.20 43.99 -7.01
C TRP A 725 20.66 43.54 -7.19
N HIS A 726 21.60 44.48 -7.15
CA HIS A 726 23.03 44.16 -7.24
C HIS A 726 23.66 43.68 -5.92
N HIS A 727 22.94 43.78 -4.79
CA HIS A 727 23.47 43.46 -3.46
C HIS A 727 22.98 42.13 -2.91
N LEU A 728 21.82 41.66 -3.36
CA LEU A 728 21.25 40.37 -2.96
C LEU A 728 20.46 39.74 -4.11
N PRO A 729 20.40 38.40 -4.18
CA PRO A 729 19.51 37.71 -5.11
C PRO A 729 18.07 37.88 -4.64
N VAL A 730 17.35 38.84 -5.23
CA VAL A 730 15.94 39.08 -4.92
C VAL A 730 15.12 37.83 -5.28
N GLY A 731 14.17 37.46 -4.43
CA GLY A 731 13.23 36.36 -4.68
C GLY A 731 11.96 36.50 -3.86
N TYR A 732 10.96 35.69 -4.19
CA TYR A 732 9.66 35.65 -3.52
C TYR A 732 9.17 34.20 -3.38
N HIS A 733 8.25 33.97 -2.45
CA HIS A 733 7.62 32.65 -2.31
C HIS A 733 6.63 32.44 -3.45
N GLY A 734 6.88 31.43 -4.26
CA GLY A 734 5.97 30.95 -5.30
C GLY A 734 4.88 30.04 -4.73
N ARG A 735 4.07 29.44 -5.60
CA ARG A 735 2.97 28.55 -5.19
C ARG A 735 3.26 27.08 -5.49
N ALA A 736 3.64 26.32 -4.47
CA ALA A 736 3.95 24.89 -4.61
C ALA A 736 2.79 24.04 -5.16
N SER A 737 1.54 24.33 -4.77
CA SER A 737 0.37 23.52 -5.19
C SER A 737 0.06 23.57 -6.69
N SER A 738 0.56 24.59 -7.39
CA SER A 738 0.34 24.80 -8.82
C SER A 738 1.60 24.52 -9.64
N VAL A 739 2.59 23.84 -9.06
CA VAL A 739 3.70 23.26 -9.83
C VAL A 739 3.20 21.97 -10.49
N LEU A 740 3.32 21.90 -11.81
CA LEU A 740 2.75 20.88 -12.67
C LEU A 740 3.87 20.16 -13.43
N VAL A 741 3.66 18.89 -13.75
CA VAL A 741 4.58 18.13 -14.61
C VAL A 741 4.35 18.51 -16.08
N SER A 742 5.42 18.51 -16.86
CA SER A 742 5.41 18.65 -18.33
C SER A 742 4.30 17.83 -19.00
N GLY A 743 3.64 18.43 -19.99
CA GLY A 743 2.48 17.86 -20.69
C GLY A 743 1.12 18.23 -20.09
N THR A 744 1.10 18.88 -18.93
CA THR A 744 -0.15 19.38 -18.33
C THR A 744 -0.64 20.63 -19.06
N ASN A 745 -1.92 20.66 -19.43
CA ASN A 745 -2.54 21.82 -20.04
C ASN A 745 -2.65 23.00 -19.06
N ILE A 746 -2.44 24.21 -19.57
CA ILE A 746 -2.48 25.46 -18.79
C ILE A 746 -3.72 26.23 -19.18
N LYS A 747 -4.67 26.31 -18.24
CA LYS A 747 -5.88 27.10 -18.45
C LYS A 747 -5.54 28.57 -18.34
N ARG A 748 -5.93 29.36 -19.34
CA ARG A 748 -5.82 30.83 -19.28
C ARG A 748 -6.51 31.32 -18.01
N PRO A 749 -5.83 32.09 -17.14
CA PRO A 749 -6.44 32.57 -15.91
C PRO A 749 -7.42 33.71 -16.21
N CYS A 750 -8.50 33.76 -15.44
CA CYS A 750 -9.33 34.94 -15.30
C CYS A 750 -8.91 35.70 -14.04
N GLY A 751 -8.92 37.03 -14.09
CA GLY A 751 -8.56 37.86 -12.94
C GLY A 751 -8.90 39.33 -13.15
N GLN A 752 -8.51 40.16 -12.18
CA GLN A 752 -8.64 41.61 -12.29
C GLN A 752 -7.46 42.19 -13.05
N SER A 753 -7.74 43.08 -13.98
CA SER A 753 -6.72 43.87 -14.68
C SER A 753 -7.21 45.30 -14.89
N ILE A 754 -6.28 46.24 -15.05
CA ILE A 754 -6.59 47.61 -15.45
C ILE A 754 -6.36 47.75 -16.96
N PRO A 755 -7.39 48.08 -17.77
CA PRO A 755 -7.21 48.26 -19.21
C PRO A 755 -6.28 49.43 -19.56
N LYS A 756 -6.38 50.54 -18.83
CA LYS A 756 -5.54 51.72 -18.98
C LYS A 756 -5.29 52.42 -17.63
N PRO A 757 -4.13 53.07 -17.45
CA PRO A 757 -3.85 53.84 -16.23
C PRO A 757 -4.98 54.83 -15.92
N GLY A 758 -5.54 54.75 -14.72
CA GLY A 758 -6.63 55.61 -14.24
C GLY A 758 -8.06 55.10 -14.48
N GLU A 759 -8.25 53.99 -15.20
CA GLU A 759 -9.56 53.32 -15.33
C GLU A 759 -9.83 52.36 -14.15
N ALA A 760 -11.11 52.02 -13.94
CA ALA A 760 -11.50 51.01 -12.95
C ALA A 760 -11.06 49.60 -13.38
N PRO A 761 -10.70 48.71 -12.43
CA PRO A 761 -10.32 47.34 -12.77
C PRO A 761 -11.51 46.57 -13.37
N VAL A 762 -11.22 45.71 -14.34
CA VAL A 762 -12.19 44.81 -14.96
C VAL A 762 -11.84 43.36 -14.64
N TYR A 763 -12.86 42.50 -14.55
CA TYR A 763 -12.70 41.06 -14.43
C TYR A 763 -12.84 40.39 -15.80
N GLY A 764 -11.96 39.46 -16.11
CA GLY A 764 -12.05 38.69 -17.34
C GLY A 764 -10.81 37.83 -17.60
N PRO A 765 -10.74 37.18 -18.77
CA PRO A 765 -9.57 36.41 -19.17
C PRO A 765 -8.34 37.29 -19.34
N CYS A 766 -7.18 36.77 -18.92
CA CYS A 766 -5.88 37.38 -19.14
C CYS A 766 -5.62 37.66 -20.63
N LYS A 767 -5.21 38.88 -20.95
CA LYS A 767 -4.87 39.35 -22.31
C LYS A 767 -3.38 39.30 -22.60
N LYS A 768 -2.54 39.25 -21.57
CA LYS A 768 -1.07 39.23 -21.68
C LYS A 768 -0.48 37.99 -21.02
N LEU A 769 -0.85 36.82 -21.56
CA LEU A 769 -0.36 35.53 -21.07
C LEU A 769 1.03 35.24 -21.65
N ASP A 770 1.94 34.82 -20.79
CA ASP A 770 3.37 34.74 -21.09
C ASP A 770 3.99 33.46 -20.53
N PHE A 771 5.12 33.06 -21.11
CA PHE A 771 6.02 32.07 -20.55
C PHE A 771 7.22 32.78 -19.89
N GLU A 772 7.86 32.10 -18.94
CA GLU A 772 9.16 32.51 -18.41
C GLU A 772 10.13 31.34 -18.49
N LEU A 773 11.16 31.48 -19.32
CA LEU A 773 12.22 30.49 -19.44
C LEU A 773 13.06 30.47 -18.18
N GLU A 774 12.96 29.39 -17.42
CA GLU A 774 13.68 29.21 -16.18
C GLU A 774 14.34 27.85 -16.08
N MET A 775 15.26 27.74 -15.12
CA MET A 775 15.62 26.48 -14.52
C MET A 775 15.28 26.53 -13.03
N ALA A 776 15.16 25.36 -12.41
CA ALA A 776 14.95 25.28 -10.99
C ALA A 776 15.76 24.14 -10.40
N PHE A 777 16.29 24.32 -9.19
CA PHE A 777 16.98 23.28 -8.48
C PHE A 777 16.15 22.74 -7.32
N PHE A 778 16.26 21.43 -7.09
CA PHE A 778 15.71 20.78 -5.92
C PHE A 778 16.71 20.79 -4.78
N VAL A 779 16.23 21.17 -3.59
CA VAL A 779 16.99 21.01 -2.35
C VAL A 779 17.06 19.52 -2.00
N GLY A 780 18.27 19.03 -1.76
CA GLY A 780 18.56 17.72 -1.20
C GLY A 780 18.41 17.74 0.32
N LYS A 781 19.48 17.44 1.04
CA LYS A 781 19.50 17.60 2.49
C LYS A 781 19.17 19.05 2.87
N GLY A 782 18.17 19.24 3.73
CA GLY A 782 17.79 20.56 4.24
C GLY A 782 18.74 21.12 5.30
N ASN A 783 18.27 22.15 6.01
CA ASN A 783 18.92 22.72 7.21
C ASN A 783 17.89 22.85 8.35
N ASN A 784 18.36 22.92 9.60
CA ASN A 784 17.45 23.18 10.72
C ASN A 784 17.04 24.65 10.74
N LEU A 785 15.85 24.92 11.30
CA LEU A 785 15.40 26.30 11.52
C LEU A 785 16.39 27.04 12.43
N GLY A 786 16.82 28.22 11.98
CA GLY A 786 17.81 29.04 12.66
C GLY A 786 19.27 28.73 12.29
N GLU A 787 19.52 27.74 11.44
CA GLU A 787 20.87 27.33 11.01
C GLU A 787 21.09 27.62 9.52
N PRO A 788 21.71 28.75 9.14
CA PRO A 788 21.98 29.09 7.74
C PRO A 788 22.90 28.09 7.04
N ILE A 789 22.75 27.95 5.72
CA ILE A 789 23.67 27.20 4.87
C ILE A 789 24.76 28.16 4.37
N ASP A 790 26.00 27.94 4.81
CA ASP A 790 27.17 28.67 4.28
C ASP A 790 27.30 28.40 2.78
N ILE A 791 27.60 29.45 2.00
CA ILE A 791 27.79 29.37 0.54
C ILE A 791 28.79 28.28 0.11
N LYS A 792 29.81 28.01 0.94
CA LYS A 792 30.79 26.93 0.70
C LYS A 792 30.17 25.54 0.69
N ASN A 793 29.11 25.36 1.47
CA ASN A 793 28.40 24.09 1.62
C ASN A 793 27.15 24.01 0.72
N ALA A 794 26.69 25.13 0.14
CA ALA A 794 25.44 25.19 -0.61
C ALA A 794 25.33 24.11 -1.72
N LYS A 795 26.43 23.78 -2.40
CA LYS A 795 26.45 22.71 -3.43
C LYS A 795 26.14 21.31 -2.90
N ASP A 796 26.30 21.05 -1.61
CA ASP A 796 26.01 19.76 -0.98
C ASP A 796 24.53 19.63 -0.61
N HIS A 797 23.81 20.75 -0.60
CA HIS A 797 22.37 20.83 -0.33
C HIS A 797 21.53 20.91 -1.62
N ILE A 798 22.15 20.97 -2.80
CA ILE A 798 21.46 20.98 -4.10
C ILE A 798 21.54 19.58 -4.71
N PHE A 799 20.39 18.93 -4.89
CA PHE A 799 20.33 17.58 -5.44
C PHE A 799 20.50 17.58 -6.97
N GLY A 800 19.72 18.40 -7.65
CA GLY A 800 19.71 18.46 -9.11
C GLY A 800 18.77 19.53 -9.65
N VAL A 801 18.71 19.62 -10.98
CA VAL A 801 18.12 20.75 -11.70
C VAL A 801 17.10 20.25 -12.73
N VAL A 802 16.04 21.03 -12.96
CA VAL A 802 15.01 20.85 -13.97
C VAL A 802 14.84 22.12 -14.80
N ILE A 803 14.24 22.01 -15.98
CA ILE A 803 13.71 23.17 -16.71
C ILE A 803 12.39 23.56 -16.07
N MET A 804 12.12 24.86 -15.97
CA MET A 804 10.88 25.40 -15.42
C MET A 804 10.30 26.45 -16.37
N ASN A 805 8.97 26.46 -16.48
CA ASN A 805 8.20 27.53 -17.12
C ASN A 805 7.28 28.15 -16.08
N ASP A 806 7.58 29.36 -15.63
CA ASP A 806 6.72 30.09 -14.69
C ASP A 806 5.69 30.95 -15.44
N TRP A 807 4.54 30.33 -15.75
CA TRP A 807 3.51 30.95 -16.56
C TRP A 807 3.00 32.23 -15.91
N SER A 808 2.89 33.27 -16.72
CA SER A 808 2.67 34.62 -16.20
C SER A 808 1.53 35.34 -16.90
N ALA A 809 0.58 35.84 -16.12
CA ALA A 809 -0.49 36.73 -16.58
C ALA A 809 -0.12 38.18 -16.28
N ARG A 810 0.57 38.83 -17.22
CA ARG A 810 1.25 40.12 -17.00
C ARG A 810 0.32 41.28 -16.66
N ASP A 811 -0.89 41.25 -17.19
CA ASP A 811 -1.92 42.26 -16.93
C ASP A 811 -2.55 42.13 -15.54
N ILE A 812 -2.78 40.90 -15.07
CA ILE A 812 -3.18 40.62 -13.69
C ILE A 812 -2.03 41.00 -12.73
N GLN A 813 -0.83 40.52 -13.02
CA GLN A 813 0.37 40.77 -12.23
C GLN A 813 0.64 42.27 -12.05
N ALA A 814 0.59 43.05 -13.13
CA ALA A 814 0.85 44.49 -13.08
C ALA A 814 -0.12 45.26 -12.17
N TRP A 815 -1.35 44.77 -12.01
CA TRP A 815 -2.35 45.38 -11.14
C TRP A 815 -2.16 44.99 -9.67
N GLU A 816 -1.88 43.72 -9.38
CA GLU A 816 -1.89 43.21 -8.01
C GLU A 816 -0.55 43.38 -7.26
N TYR A 817 0.58 43.46 -7.97
CA TYR A 817 1.87 43.15 -7.34
C TYR A 817 2.38 44.23 -6.38
N VAL A 818 1.85 45.45 -6.42
CA VAL A 818 2.27 46.52 -5.52
C VAL A 818 1.39 46.54 -4.27
N PRO A 819 1.96 46.45 -3.06
CA PRO A 819 3.39 46.34 -2.72
C PRO A 819 3.89 44.92 -2.44
N LEU A 820 3.03 43.89 -2.52
CA LEU A 820 3.29 42.58 -1.90
C LEU A 820 4.03 41.57 -2.80
N GLY A 821 4.32 41.92 -4.04
CA GLY A 821 4.92 41.04 -5.04
C GLY A 821 3.89 40.25 -5.86
N PRO A 822 4.37 39.45 -6.83
CA PRO A 822 3.50 38.65 -7.70
C PRO A 822 2.67 37.64 -6.92
N PHE A 823 1.41 37.43 -7.31
CA PHE A 823 0.51 36.47 -6.67
C PHE A 823 -0.32 35.68 -7.70
N LEU A 824 -1.56 36.10 -8.01
CA LEU A 824 -2.44 35.41 -8.96
C LEU A 824 -1.95 35.49 -10.40
N GLY A 825 -1.12 36.49 -10.71
CA GLY A 825 -0.40 36.62 -11.96
C GLY A 825 0.58 35.47 -12.22
N LYS A 826 0.88 34.63 -11.22
CA LYS A 826 1.80 33.47 -11.30
C LYS A 826 1.16 32.17 -10.83
N SER A 827 0.41 32.19 -9.72
CA SER A 827 -0.04 30.98 -9.01
C SER A 827 -1.06 30.09 -9.74
N PHE A 828 -1.41 30.40 -11.00
CA PHE A 828 -2.32 29.60 -11.80
C PHE A 828 -1.65 28.39 -12.46
N GLY A 829 -0.32 28.42 -12.60
CA GLY A 829 0.44 27.27 -13.08
C GLY A 829 1.92 27.57 -13.26
N THR A 830 2.77 26.65 -12.85
CA THR A 830 4.22 26.62 -13.12
C THR A 830 4.53 25.22 -13.62
N THR A 831 5.19 25.03 -14.76
CA THR A 831 5.49 23.69 -15.30
C THR A 831 6.96 23.35 -15.13
N ILE A 832 7.29 22.11 -14.73
CA ILE A 832 8.67 21.61 -14.69
C ILE A 832 8.88 20.37 -15.57
N SER A 833 10.10 20.21 -16.10
CA SER A 833 10.51 18.96 -16.74
C SER A 833 10.60 17.81 -15.72
N PRO A 834 10.25 16.56 -16.08
CA PRO A 834 10.15 15.46 -15.12
C PRO A 834 11.51 14.90 -14.68
N TRP A 835 12.56 15.06 -15.49
CA TRP A 835 13.88 14.48 -15.21
C TRP A 835 14.77 15.46 -14.44
N VAL A 836 15.09 15.10 -13.19
CA VAL A 836 16.02 15.86 -12.34
C VAL A 836 17.45 15.48 -12.69
N VAL A 837 18.16 16.37 -13.38
CA VAL A 837 19.58 16.15 -13.71
C VAL A 837 20.41 16.49 -12.48
N THR A 838 21.14 15.52 -11.93
CA THR A 838 21.92 15.73 -10.70
C THR A 838 23.02 16.76 -10.91
N LEU A 839 23.36 17.51 -9.87
CA LEU A 839 24.44 18.50 -9.95
C LEU A 839 25.79 17.85 -10.32
N GLU A 840 26.01 16.60 -9.87
CA GLU A 840 27.18 15.79 -10.25
C GLU A 840 27.28 15.52 -11.76
N ALA A 841 26.14 15.40 -12.46
CA ALA A 841 26.14 15.25 -13.93
C ALA A 841 26.45 16.57 -14.66
N LEU A 842 26.28 17.72 -13.98
CA LEU A 842 26.55 19.05 -14.52
C LEU A 842 27.97 19.56 -14.22
N GLU A 843 28.71 18.90 -13.32
CA GLU A 843 30.07 19.27 -12.92
C GLU A 843 31.03 19.49 -14.11
N PRO A 844 31.02 18.65 -15.18
CA PRO A 844 31.89 18.88 -16.34
C PRO A 844 31.63 20.17 -17.12
N PHE A 845 30.48 20.81 -16.88
CA PHE A 845 30.01 22.01 -17.59
C PHE A 845 30.03 23.26 -16.71
N LEU A 846 30.75 23.21 -15.58
CA LEU A 846 30.98 24.36 -14.71
C LEU A 846 31.75 25.48 -15.43
N THR A 847 31.25 26.70 -15.27
CA THR A 847 31.84 27.92 -15.82
C THR A 847 31.78 29.06 -14.81
N ASP A 848 32.40 30.19 -15.14
CA ASP A 848 32.33 31.41 -14.35
C ASP A 848 30.94 32.06 -14.51
N ILE A 849 30.43 32.66 -13.42
CA ILE A 849 29.28 33.56 -13.51
C ILE A 849 29.72 34.93 -14.04
N PRO A 850 28.80 35.77 -14.56
CA PRO A 850 29.11 37.15 -14.91
C PRO A 850 29.76 37.91 -13.75
N THR A 851 30.69 38.81 -14.05
CA THR A 851 31.37 39.62 -13.03
C THR A 851 30.36 40.48 -12.25
N GLN A 852 30.40 40.36 -10.93
CA GLN A 852 29.49 41.06 -10.05
C GLN A 852 30.06 42.41 -9.59
N THR A 853 29.36 43.49 -9.91
CA THR A 853 29.72 44.87 -9.53
C THR A 853 28.48 45.58 -8.97
N PRO A 854 28.53 46.09 -7.72
CA PRO A 854 29.62 45.96 -6.74
C PRO A 854 29.86 44.51 -6.30
N THR A 855 31.01 44.27 -5.66
CA THR A 855 31.29 42.99 -5.01
C THR A 855 30.21 42.71 -3.94
N PRO A 856 29.58 41.53 -3.94
CA PRO A 856 28.60 41.16 -2.91
C PRO A 856 29.19 41.15 -1.50
N LEU A 857 28.35 41.15 -0.47
CA LEU A 857 28.81 40.94 0.91
C LEU A 857 29.43 39.54 1.07
N GLN A 858 30.31 39.39 2.07
CA GLN A 858 31.15 38.20 2.25
C GLN A 858 30.39 36.86 2.24
N TYR A 859 29.18 36.81 2.80
CA TYR A 859 28.37 35.58 2.84
C TYR A 859 27.87 35.10 1.46
N LEU A 860 27.94 35.95 0.44
CA LEU A 860 27.60 35.63 -0.97
C LEU A 860 28.84 35.51 -1.86
N GLN A 861 30.04 35.63 -1.32
CA GLN A 861 31.27 35.49 -2.09
C GLN A 861 31.73 34.03 -2.13
N SER A 862 32.16 33.57 -3.30
CA SER A 862 32.72 32.24 -3.52
C SER A 862 33.88 32.34 -4.51
N ASP A 863 35.01 31.71 -4.18
CA ASP A 863 36.18 31.61 -5.06
C ASP A 863 36.04 30.46 -6.09
N GLU A 864 35.03 29.60 -5.93
CA GLU A 864 34.73 28.49 -6.85
C GLU A 864 33.84 28.93 -8.02
N LYS A 865 34.09 28.34 -9.20
CA LYS A 865 33.15 28.36 -10.33
C LYS A 865 31.75 27.95 -9.87
N SER A 866 30.75 28.67 -10.38
CA SER A 866 29.36 28.56 -9.89
C SER A 866 28.31 28.78 -10.99
N GLY A 867 28.72 29.03 -12.23
CA GLY A 867 27.85 29.03 -13.40
C GLY A 867 27.86 27.65 -14.09
N TYR A 868 26.86 27.38 -14.91
CA TYR A 868 26.75 26.13 -15.67
C TYR A 868 26.43 26.43 -17.13
N ASP A 869 27.18 25.84 -18.06
CA ASP A 869 26.91 25.97 -19.50
C ASP A 869 25.79 24.99 -19.92
N VAL A 870 24.55 25.49 -19.88
CA VAL A 870 23.35 24.76 -20.29
C VAL A 870 22.68 25.58 -21.40
N ASN A 871 22.69 25.05 -22.62
CA ASN A 871 21.98 25.65 -23.74
C ASN A 871 20.48 25.46 -23.52
N LEU A 872 19.71 26.54 -23.66
CA LEU A 872 18.27 26.56 -23.43
C LEU A 872 17.55 27.06 -24.68
N ASN A 873 16.43 26.44 -25.01
CA ASN A 873 15.61 26.80 -26.16
C ASN A 873 14.14 26.83 -25.76
N VAL A 874 13.39 27.84 -26.24
CA VAL A 874 11.92 27.84 -26.21
C VAL A 874 11.39 27.91 -27.64
N SER A 875 10.44 27.02 -27.90
CA SER A 875 9.70 26.96 -29.15
C SER A 875 8.21 27.08 -28.90
N ILE A 876 7.50 27.74 -29.82
CA ILE A 876 6.04 27.87 -29.79
C ILE A 876 5.47 27.15 -31.01
N LYS A 877 4.39 26.38 -30.79
CA LYS A 877 3.56 25.81 -31.85
C LYS A 877 2.17 26.44 -31.79
N PRO A 878 1.76 27.23 -32.79
CA PRO A 878 0.39 27.70 -32.92
C PRO A 878 -0.63 26.57 -32.91
N GLY A 879 -1.82 26.79 -32.34
CA GLY A 879 -2.87 25.75 -32.24
C GLY A 879 -3.34 25.18 -33.59
N ASN A 880 -3.23 25.96 -34.67
CA ASN A 880 -3.59 25.55 -36.03
C ASN A 880 -2.40 25.00 -36.84
N SER A 881 -1.22 24.85 -36.22
CA SER A 881 0.00 24.39 -36.87
C SER A 881 0.47 23.04 -36.28
N SER A 882 1.11 22.23 -37.12
CA SER A 882 1.80 21.01 -36.71
C SER A 882 3.26 21.26 -36.31
N GLU A 883 3.82 22.44 -36.61
CA GLU A 883 5.25 22.74 -36.51
C GLU A 883 5.57 23.68 -35.36
N TYR A 884 6.68 23.40 -34.66
CA TYR A 884 7.25 24.30 -33.65
C TYR A 884 8.21 25.30 -34.31
N LYS A 885 8.19 26.55 -33.86
CA LYS A 885 9.17 27.57 -34.18
C LYS A 885 9.94 27.99 -32.93
N THR A 886 11.27 27.92 -32.98
CA THR A 886 12.13 28.51 -31.95
C THR A 886 11.93 30.01 -31.89
N VAL A 887 11.62 30.53 -30.70
CA VAL A 887 11.47 31.97 -30.43
C VAL A 887 12.57 32.52 -29.53
N THR A 888 13.30 31.67 -28.81
CA THR A 888 14.44 32.06 -27.99
C THR A 888 15.50 30.96 -27.90
N GLU A 889 16.76 31.38 -27.90
CA GLU A 889 17.94 30.55 -27.62
C GLU A 889 18.80 31.29 -26.59
N SER A 890 18.87 30.73 -25.38
CA SER A 890 19.54 31.34 -24.24
C SER A 890 20.48 30.34 -23.56
N ASN A 891 21.07 30.73 -22.43
CA ASN A 891 21.97 29.86 -21.69
C ASN A 891 21.93 30.17 -20.19
N LEU A 892 21.96 29.12 -19.36
CA LEU A 892 21.98 29.25 -17.91
C LEU A 892 23.19 30.06 -17.39
N LYS A 893 24.32 30.05 -18.10
CA LYS A 893 25.54 30.79 -17.71
C LYS A 893 25.38 32.30 -17.66
N TYR A 894 24.29 32.85 -18.18
CA TYR A 894 23.99 34.28 -18.11
C TYR A 894 23.44 34.73 -16.75
N LEU A 895 23.08 33.80 -15.85
CA LEU A 895 22.62 34.17 -14.51
C LEU A 895 23.69 34.94 -13.72
N TYR A 896 23.32 36.12 -13.23
CA TYR A 896 24.19 36.97 -12.42
C TYR A 896 24.34 36.45 -10.99
N TRP A 897 23.30 35.83 -10.44
CA TRP A 897 23.32 35.16 -9.14
C TRP A 897 23.27 33.65 -9.32
N SER A 898 24.28 32.94 -8.80
CA SER A 898 24.38 31.48 -8.89
C SER A 898 23.40 30.75 -7.97
N PHE A 899 23.16 29.45 -8.21
CA PHE A 899 22.38 28.60 -7.31
C PHE A 899 22.93 28.60 -5.87
N LYS A 900 24.26 28.58 -5.72
CA LYS A 900 24.93 28.64 -4.41
C LYS A 900 24.56 29.92 -3.66
N GLN A 901 24.58 31.06 -4.36
CA GLN A 901 24.23 32.37 -3.79
C GLN A 901 22.73 32.46 -3.45
N GLN A 902 21.87 31.94 -4.32
CA GLN A 902 20.42 31.88 -4.08
C GLN A 902 20.11 31.09 -2.80
N LEU A 903 20.68 29.89 -2.65
CA LEU A 903 20.44 29.06 -1.47
C LEU A 903 21.05 29.64 -0.18
N ALA A 904 22.28 30.18 -0.26
CA ALA A 904 22.92 30.85 0.86
C ALA A 904 22.11 32.07 1.33
N HIS A 905 21.61 32.88 0.38
CA HIS A 905 20.75 34.01 0.70
C HIS A 905 19.42 33.57 1.32
N HIS A 906 18.77 32.55 0.75
CA HIS A 906 17.48 32.08 1.22
C HIS A 906 17.51 31.64 2.69
N THR A 907 18.64 31.07 3.13
CA THR A 907 18.80 30.54 4.49
C THR A 907 19.50 31.51 5.46
N VAL A 908 19.98 32.68 5.00
CA VAL A 908 20.80 33.59 5.82
C VAL A 908 20.07 34.10 7.07
N ASN A 909 18.74 34.17 7.03
CA ASN A 909 17.89 34.58 8.16
C ASN A 909 17.49 33.41 9.08
N GLY A 910 17.96 32.19 8.79
CA GLY A 910 17.59 30.97 9.50
C GLY A 910 16.40 30.21 8.90
N CYS A 911 15.88 30.58 7.72
CA CYS A 911 14.85 29.80 7.02
C CYS A 911 15.33 28.35 6.82
N ASN A 912 14.46 27.38 7.13
CA ASN A 912 14.76 25.97 6.96
C ASN A 912 14.29 25.47 5.59
N MET A 913 15.23 25.01 4.78
CA MET A 913 14.95 24.29 3.55
C MET A 913 14.69 22.81 3.85
N ARG A 914 13.89 22.15 3.03
CA ARG A 914 13.50 20.75 3.17
C ARG A 914 13.81 19.96 1.89
N PRO A 915 14.06 18.64 2.00
CA PRO A 915 14.21 17.78 0.84
C PRO A 915 13.00 17.84 -0.09
N GLY A 916 13.24 18.23 -1.34
CA GLY A 916 12.22 18.41 -2.37
C GLY A 916 11.66 19.83 -2.50
N ASP A 917 12.11 20.80 -1.68
CA ASP A 917 11.82 22.22 -1.96
C ASP A 917 12.41 22.61 -3.32
N LEU A 918 11.68 23.45 -4.06
CA LEU A 918 12.01 23.86 -5.42
C LEU A 918 12.43 25.34 -5.42
N VAL A 919 13.55 25.64 -6.07
CA VAL A 919 14.07 27.01 -6.18
C VAL A 919 14.25 27.39 -7.64
N GLY A 920 13.38 28.26 -8.15
CA GLY A 920 13.41 28.85 -9.48
C GLY A 920 14.46 29.93 -9.62
N THR A 921 15.02 30.08 -10.81
CA THR A 921 16.09 31.05 -11.08
C THR A 921 15.60 32.48 -11.23
N GLY A 922 14.33 32.66 -11.55
CA GLY A 922 13.86 33.79 -12.32
C GLY A 922 14.16 33.62 -13.80
N THR A 923 13.41 34.34 -14.62
CA THR A 923 13.53 34.32 -16.09
C THR A 923 14.97 34.50 -16.56
N ILE A 924 15.43 33.62 -17.43
CA ILE A 924 16.80 33.59 -17.97
C ILE A 924 16.83 34.32 -19.32
N SER A 925 17.38 35.54 -19.32
CA SER A 925 17.66 36.31 -20.53
C SER A 925 19.16 36.50 -20.73
N GLY A 926 19.60 36.42 -21.99
CA GLY A 926 20.92 36.88 -22.42
C GLY A 926 20.89 38.32 -22.95
N SER A 927 22.03 38.80 -23.46
CA SER A 927 22.20 40.19 -23.89
C SER A 927 21.65 40.51 -25.29
N THR A 928 21.28 39.48 -26.08
CA THR A 928 20.72 39.66 -27.44
C THR A 928 19.22 39.42 -27.44
N GLU A 929 18.48 40.03 -28.38
CA GLU A 929 17.02 39.93 -28.42
C GLU A 929 16.54 38.48 -28.60
N GLU A 930 17.29 37.66 -29.33
CA GLU A 930 17.00 36.23 -29.57
C GLU A 930 17.21 35.37 -28.32
N SER A 931 17.80 35.92 -27.26
CA SER A 931 18.10 35.22 -26.01
C SER A 931 17.23 35.66 -24.84
N PHE A 932 16.20 36.47 -25.10
CA PHE A 932 15.26 36.92 -24.07
C PHE A 932 14.31 35.79 -23.64
N GLY A 933 14.09 35.69 -22.34
CA GLY A 933 13.41 34.55 -21.72
C GLY A 933 11.89 34.64 -21.61
N SER A 934 11.24 35.66 -22.17
CA SER A 934 9.78 35.84 -22.10
C SER A 934 9.21 36.53 -23.33
N MET A 935 7.92 36.34 -23.62
CA MET A 935 7.21 37.10 -24.66
C MET A 935 7.11 38.58 -24.31
N LEU A 936 7.05 38.94 -23.01
CA LEU A 936 7.14 40.33 -22.58
C LEU A 936 8.38 41.02 -23.15
N GLU A 937 9.53 40.36 -23.07
CA GLU A 937 10.81 40.86 -23.58
C GLU A 937 10.91 40.77 -25.11
N LEU A 938 10.61 39.61 -25.70
CA LEU A 938 10.69 39.38 -27.15
C LEU A 938 9.78 40.32 -27.93
N SER A 939 8.56 40.57 -27.44
CA SER A 939 7.61 41.52 -28.04
C SER A 939 7.81 42.96 -27.55
N TRP A 940 8.74 43.19 -26.63
CA TRP A 940 8.98 44.48 -25.98
C TRP A 940 7.69 45.16 -25.48
N SER A 941 6.94 44.45 -24.64
CA SER A 941 5.60 44.84 -24.15
C SER A 941 4.59 45.06 -25.28
N ALA A 942 4.51 44.11 -26.22
CA ALA A 942 3.65 44.15 -27.40
C ALA A 942 3.91 45.29 -28.39
N THR A 943 5.10 45.90 -28.36
CA THR A 943 5.51 46.92 -29.35
C THR A 943 6.20 46.31 -30.58
N LYS A 944 6.64 45.05 -30.49
CA LYS A 944 7.22 44.24 -31.56
C LYS A 944 6.42 42.96 -31.77
N GLN A 945 6.44 42.43 -33.00
CA GLN A 945 5.86 41.14 -33.36
C GLN A 945 6.94 40.05 -33.30
N VAL A 946 6.61 38.91 -32.72
CA VAL A 946 7.47 37.71 -32.67
C VAL A 946 6.98 36.71 -33.71
N ASP A 947 7.86 36.27 -34.61
CA ASP A 947 7.55 35.20 -35.59
C ASP A 947 7.43 33.85 -34.87
N VAL A 948 6.28 33.20 -35.00
CA VAL A 948 6.01 31.86 -34.44
C VAL A 948 5.84 30.79 -35.52
N GLY A 949 6.28 31.08 -36.74
CA GLY A 949 6.23 30.16 -37.87
C GLY A 949 4.87 30.17 -38.59
N SER A 950 4.81 29.45 -39.71
CA SER A 950 3.59 29.31 -40.53
C SER A 950 2.94 30.64 -40.98
N GLY A 951 3.71 31.73 -41.04
CA GLY A 951 3.21 33.07 -41.38
C GLY A 951 2.44 33.77 -40.25
N GLU A 952 2.46 33.22 -39.04
CA GLU A 952 1.82 33.79 -37.86
C GLU A 952 2.81 34.56 -36.98
N THR A 953 2.31 35.60 -36.31
CA THR A 953 3.07 36.34 -35.29
C THR A 953 2.35 36.34 -33.94
N ARG A 954 3.10 36.65 -32.87
CA ARG A 954 2.58 36.84 -31.51
C ARG A 954 3.15 38.10 -30.87
N THR A 955 2.41 38.61 -29.89
CA THR A 955 2.93 39.53 -28.86
C THR A 955 2.91 38.86 -27.49
N PHE A 956 1.83 38.14 -27.20
CA PHE A 956 1.65 37.24 -26.06
C PHE A 956 1.01 35.93 -26.56
N LEU A 957 0.88 34.94 -25.67
CA LEU A 957 0.36 33.61 -26.01
C LEU A 957 -1.15 33.64 -26.27
N ASN A 958 -1.57 32.99 -27.35
CA ASN A 958 -2.97 32.75 -27.70
C ASN A 958 -3.46 31.40 -27.17
N ASP A 959 -4.78 31.21 -27.13
CA ASP A 959 -5.36 29.90 -26.85
C ASP A 959 -5.00 28.90 -27.96
N GLY A 960 -4.70 27.66 -27.58
CA GLY A 960 -4.23 26.61 -28.47
C GLY A 960 -2.71 26.58 -28.68
N ASP A 961 -1.99 27.68 -28.40
CA ASP A 961 -0.53 27.71 -28.48
C ASP A 961 0.08 26.69 -27.51
N THR A 962 1.09 25.95 -27.97
CA THR A 962 1.88 25.03 -27.14
C THR A 962 3.29 25.57 -26.99
N VAL A 963 3.72 25.82 -25.76
CA VAL A 963 5.11 26.22 -25.47
C VAL A 963 5.90 24.97 -25.11
N LYS A 964 7.08 24.83 -25.71
CA LYS A 964 8.04 23.77 -25.41
C LYS A 964 9.39 24.36 -25.07
N MET A 965 9.91 24.01 -23.90
CA MET A 965 11.27 24.34 -23.48
C MET A 965 12.14 23.10 -23.46
N THR A 966 13.39 23.23 -23.91
CA THR A 966 14.39 22.16 -23.89
C THR A 966 15.73 22.71 -23.44
N GLY A 967 16.58 21.83 -22.91
CA GLY A 967 17.88 22.21 -22.37
C GLY A 967 18.88 21.08 -22.44
N TYR A 968 20.13 21.41 -22.73
CA TYR A 968 21.22 20.45 -22.72
C TYR A 968 22.61 21.08 -22.49
N CYS A 969 23.48 20.32 -21.84
CA CYS A 969 24.91 20.54 -21.87
C CYS A 969 25.54 19.78 -23.04
N GLN A 970 26.49 20.40 -23.72
CA GLN A 970 27.20 19.81 -24.86
C GLN A 970 28.57 19.28 -24.43
N GLY A 971 28.77 17.96 -24.49
CA GLY A 971 30.08 17.33 -24.33
C GLY A 971 30.70 16.95 -25.68
N ASP A 972 31.85 16.28 -25.64
CA ASP A 972 32.50 15.75 -26.85
C ASP A 972 31.83 14.43 -27.28
N GLY A 973 30.99 14.49 -28.33
CA GLY A 973 30.25 13.34 -28.83
C GLY A 973 29.03 12.90 -28.00
N TYR A 974 28.66 13.64 -26.94
CA TYR A 974 27.47 13.36 -26.12
C TYR A 974 26.78 14.63 -25.61
N ARG A 975 25.56 14.48 -25.09
CA ARG A 975 24.80 15.55 -24.41
C ARG A 975 24.27 15.06 -23.06
N VAL A 976 24.17 15.98 -22.10
CA VAL A 976 23.38 15.80 -20.89
C VAL A 976 22.12 16.65 -21.04
N GLY A 977 21.01 16.02 -21.40
CA GLY A 977 19.74 16.68 -21.68
C GLY A 977 18.75 16.61 -20.51
N PHE A 978 17.84 17.57 -20.46
CA PHE A 978 16.83 17.71 -19.40
C PHE A 978 15.43 17.20 -19.81
N GLY A 979 15.29 16.65 -21.02
CA GLY A 979 14.00 16.34 -21.62
C GLY A 979 13.23 17.60 -22.03
N GLU A 980 11.91 17.51 -22.02
CA GLU A 980 11.02 18.59 -22.47
C GLU A 980 10.15 19.12 -21.31
N CYS A 981 9.99 20.45 -21.24
CA CYS A 981 9.00 21.13 -20.41
C CYS A 981 7.94 21.74 -21.33
N ILE A 982 6.75 21.14 -21.38
CA ILE A 982 5.70 21.44 -22.36
C ILE A 982 4.41 21.80 -21.63
N GLY A 983 3.69 22.80 -22.15
CA GLY A 983 2.30 23.05 -21.78
C GLY A 983 1.52 23.71 -22.93
N GLN A 984 0.28 23.27 -23.14
CA GLN A 984 -0.64 23.87 -24.10
C GLN A 984 -1.60 24.82 -23.39
N ILE A 985 -1.80 26.01 -23.96
CA ILE A 985 -2.77 26.97 -23.44
C ILE A 985 -4.19 26.55 -23.84
N VAL A 986 -5.05 26.36 -22.85
CA VAL A 986 -6.47 26.07 -23.06
C VAL A 986 -7.34 27.24 -22.62
N SER A 987 -8.44 27.44 -23.34
CA SER A 987 -9.32 28.58 -23.17
C SER A 987 -10.00 28.59 -21.79
N SER A 988 -10.30 29.80 -21.33
CA SER A 988 -11.14 30.02 -20.16
C SER A 988 -12.59 30.17 -20.56
N SER A 989 -13.50 29.40 -19.95
CA SER A 989 -14.91 29.81 -19.86
C SER A 989 -15.06 30.80 -18.71
N PRO A 990 -15.50 32.05 -18.94
CA PRO A 990 -15.88 32.93 -17.84
C PRO A 990 -17.11 32.30 -17.16
N HIS A 991 -16.90 31.69 -16.00
CA HIS A 991 -18.00 31.21 -15.15
C HIS A 991 -18.31 32.30 -14.13
N TYR A 992 -19.11 33.26 -14.55
CA TYR A 992 -19.91 34.12 -13.67
C TYR A 992 -21.18 34.57 -14.40
#